data_AF-A0A3P1XUQ5-F1
#
_entry.id   AF-A0A3P1XUQ5-F1
#
_cell.length_a   1.000
_cell.length_b   1.000
_cell.length_c   1.000
_cell.angle_alpha   90.00
_cell.angle_beta   90.00
_cell.angle_gamma   90.00
#
_symmetry.space_group_name_H-M   'P 1'
#
loop_
_entity.id
_entity.type
_entity.pdbx_description
1 polymer ?
#
loop_
_entity_poly.entity_id
_entity_poly.type
_entity_poly.pdbx_seq_one_letter_code
_entity_poly.pdbx_strand_id
1 'polypeptide(L)'
;MKRKQLWSLMCAMFVAAQQGQAEEARLLRFPATNGNDIVFSYAGDLYKVSARGGEAKRLTSHVGYEMFPRFSPDGKTIAFTGQYDGNTEVYTIPADGGEPLRVTYTATNQRDDVGDRMGPNNIVTAWTADGEKIVYRNRISSGFNGKLYTVAKEGGLSEVIPLPEGGFCSFSPDGKRLAYNRVMREFRTWKYYQGGMADDVWIYDAGKKTVENITNNRAQDIFPMWVGNEIYFISDRDRTMNLFVYDTKTKTTSKVTDFTEYDIKFPSTNGKLIVFENAGYIYRFDPATKKAEKVSVTLSSDHVYARNEIKDGGRYMRSASLSPDGKRVVVTARGEVFNLPVEKGVTKNIVRTPGAHERSATWSPDGKHIAYISDATGETELYMQPAEGGQAVQLTKNNDTYIRDFEWSPDSKSIVYTDRKNRINLLNVETKQVTEVLRDPKKEPYDVTFSPDSKWLAYTRMADNEYDIIYLYRIADKKEIQVTDRWYDSGSPTFSTDGKYLVFSSMRDFNPTYGSKEWNHVYGYSNGVYLALLTQDTPSPFLTKDDGSKAEPKKVEIKVEEGKKKETDEKKKPEGVTVKVDEDGLSERIVKLPLPQGYHGSFYSDGQKVYYSRNNSTYVYDLNKQKEETVAEGARMWVEPGGKKAGFFKNRQVFVKDIPSGRIDLKDPVNFSDMKITIDYAKEWAQIYDEAWRAFRDGFYLENMHGVDWKAMKQKYAVLLPYVKNRQDLTYLIGEMIGELNCGHAYVNTGEMDRPKRIKTGLLGAEISRDKSGFFRLEKILPGESWTPSLRSPLTEPGIKAQVGDFIVAIDGVPTNTVNDLFALLVGKADVPTELSLNSKAQLNGARKVVIRPLEEEHSLYHYQWVKNNIAKVDKASGGKIGYIYIPDMGVEGLNEFAKYFYPQLDKEGLIIDDRANGGGNVSPMILERLAREPYRMTMRRGSTHNGTVPNAVQVGPKVCLINKYSASDGDLFPWGFRALKLGKLIGTRTWGGIVGITASLPFIDGTDVRVPFFTSYDMNGNWMVENEGVEPDILIDNDPVKEWNGEDEQLNRAIEEVMKELKNRKPLPKTPAPRVWNK
;
A
#
# COMPACT_ATOMS: atom_id res chain seq x y z
N MET A 1 -22.98 75.79 -4.29
CA MET A 1 -22.97 74.58 -3.45
C MET A 1 -21.56 74.02 -3.40
N LYS A 2 -21.06 73.73 -2.20
CA LYS A 2 -19.61 73.69 -1.89
C LYS A 2 -19.01 72.30 -2.13
N ARG A 3 -17.82 72.27 -2.74
CA ARG A 3 -16.90 71.12 -2.97
C ARG A 3 -16.75 70.15 -1.79
N LYS A 4 -17.02 70.57 -0.55
CA LYS A 4 -16.98 69.72 0.64
C LYS A 4 -18.08 68.66 0.70
N GLN A 5 -19.24 68.86 0.07
CA GLN A 5 -20.31 67.84 0.08
C GLN A 5 -20.08 66.70 -0.94
N LEU A 6 -19.38 66.94 -2.04
CA LEU A 6 -19.00 65.89 -3.01
C LEU A 6 -17.92 64.96 -2.46
N TRP A 7 -16.97 65.48 -1.67
CA TRP A 7 -15.91 64.67 -1.06
C TRP A 7 -16.44 63.78 0.07
N SER A 8 -17.39 64.25 0.87
CA SER A 8 -18.04 63.42 1.90
C SER A 8 -18.89 62.30 1.31
N LEU A 9 -19.55 62.51 0.16
CA LEU A 9 -20.28 61.46 -0.56
C LEU A 9 -19.36 60.46 -1.27
N MET A 10 -18.20 60.89 -1.80
CA MET A 10 -17.20 59.97 -2.35
C MET A 10 -16.48 59.15 -1.27
N CYS A 11 -16.18 59.72 -0.10
CA CYS A 11 -15.61 58.94 1.01
C CYS A 11 -16.64 57.98 1.65
N ALA A 12 -17.93 58.34 1.71
CA ALA A 12 -18.97 57.41 2.15
C ALA A 12 -19.20 56.26 1.13
N MET A 13 -19.05 56.51 -0.17
CA MET A 13 -19.09 55.45 -1.19
C MET A 13 -17.83 54.57 -1.22
N PHE A 14 -16.65 55.08 -0.84
CA PHE A 14 -15.44 54.27 -0.73
C PHE A 14 -15.35 53.45 0.56
N VAL A 15 -15.97 53.90 1.66
CA VAL A 15 -16.03 53.12 2.92
C VAL A 15 -17.14 52.05 2.88
N ALA A 16 -18.16 52.21 2.05
CA ALA A 16 -19.18 51.18 1.82
C ALA A 16 -18.73 50.03 0.88
N ALA A 17 -17.59 50.18 0.18
CA ALA A 17 -17.08 49.19 -0.78
C ALA A 17 -15.97 48.27 -0.22
N GLN A 18 -15.66 48.38 1.08
CA GLN A 18 -14.81 47.42 1.80
C GLN A 18 -15.61 46.71 2.91
N GLN A 19 -16.81 46.22 2.58
CA GLN A 19 -17.20 44.95 3.19
C GLN A 19 -16.35 43.90 2.50
N GLY A 20 -15.33 43.39 3.20
CA GLY A 20 -14.58 42.21 2.75
C GLY A 20 -15.61 41.14 2.42
N GLN A 21 -15.79 40.88 1.13
CA GLN A 21 -16.67 39.83 0.68
C GLN A 21 -16.05 38.55 1.22
N ALA A 22 -16.70 37.90 2.19
CA ALA A 22 -16.21 36.66 2.76
C ALA A 22 -15.92 35.68 1.61
N GLU A 23 -14.71 35.12 1.59
CA GLU A 23 -14.26 34.25 0.50
C GLU A 23 -15.19 33.04 0.40
N GLU A 24 -15.66 32.73 -0.80
CA GLU A 24 -16.57 31.60 -1.03
C GLU A 24 -15.84 30.29 -0.71
N ALA A 25 -16.43 29.47 0.15
CA ALA A 25 -15.83 28.23 0.60
C ALA A 25 -15.82 27.17 -0.52
N ARG A 26 -14.75 26.37 -0.58
CA ARG A 26 -14.61 25.19 -1.46
C ARG A 26 -14.10 23.97 -0.69
N LEU A 27 -14.08 22.82 -1.35
CA LEU A 27 -13.84 21.49 -0.79
C LEU A 27 -14.88 21.13 0.27
N LEU A 28 -16.15 21.43 -0.02
CA LEU A 28 -17.31 21.09 0.80
C LEU A 28 -17.77 19.67 0.39
N ARG A 29 -17.59 18.69 1.29
CA ARG A 29 -17.72 17.26 0.98
C ARG A 29 -18.98 16.65 1.58
N PHE A 30 -19.43 15.54 1.00
CA PHE A 30 -20.51 14.69 1.53
C PHE A 30 -21.84 15.43 1.86
N PRO A 31 -22.39 16.28 0.99
CA PRO A 31 -23.57 17.08 1.31
C PRO A 31 -24.84 16.22 1.46
N ALA A 32 -25.72 16.65 2.37
CA ALA A 32 -27.08 16.15 2.53
C ALA A 32 -28.07 17.25 2.89
N THR A 33 -29.35 17.06 2.58
CA THR A 33 -30.37 18.11 2.77
C THR A 33 -31.62 17.55 3.45
N ASN A 34 -32.35 18.42 4.15
CA ASN A 34 -33.73 18.19 4.57
C ASN A 34 -34.74 18.97 3.68
N GLY A 35 -34.26 19.67 2.66
CA GLY A 35 -35.02 20.54 1.75
C GLY A 35 -34.89 22.03 2.04
N ASN A 36 -34.64 22.42 3.30
CA ASN A 36 -34.45 23.81 3.72
C ASN A 36 -33.00 24.14 4.05
N ASP A 37 -32.29 23.18 4.63
CA ASP A 37 -30.90 23.25 5.04
C ASP A 37 -30.07 22.19 4.32
N ILE A 38 -28.76 22.43 4.24
CA ILE A 38 -27.75 21.51 3.76
C ILE A 38 -26.71 21.32 4.87
N VAL A 39 -26.43 20.06 5.20
CA VAL A 39 -25.31 19.66 6.05
C VAL A 39 -24.21 19.07 5.18
N PHE A 40 -22.96 19.36 5.47
CA PHE A 40 -21.79 18.87 4.72
C PHE A 40 -20.56 18.79 5.64
N SER A 41 -19.52 18.10 5.19
CA SER A 41 -18.22 18.04 5.85
C SER A 41 -17.25 19.08 5.27
N TYR A 42 -16.52 19.78 6.13
CA TYR A 42 -15.45 20.70 5.75
C TYR A 42 -14.31 20.60 6.76
N ALA A 43 -13.08 20.42 6.26
CA ALA A 43 -11.87 20.26 7.07
C ALA A 43 -11.93 19.15 8.15
N GLY A 44 -12.85 18.19 8.01
CA GLY A 44 -13.06 17.10 8.96
C GLY A 44 -14.29 17.24 9.86
N ASP A 45 -14.98 18.40 9.87
CA ASP A 45 -16.15 18.63 10.74
C ASP A 45 -17.44 18.84 9.94
N LEU A 46 -18.59 18.67 10.58
CA LEU A 46 -19.89 18.97 10.00
C LEU A 46 -20.27 20.45 10.13
N TYR A 47 -20.80 21.00 9.05
CA TYR A 47 -21.36 22.35 8.95
C TYR A 47 -22.77 22.31 8.38
N LYS A 48 -23.59 23.30 8.74
CA LYS A 48 -24.95 23.49 8.21
C LYS A 48 -25.11 24.87 7.59
N VAL A 49 -25.77 24.95 6.45
CA VAL A 49 -26.13 26.20 5.75
C VAL A 49 -27.55 26.11 5.21
N SER A 50 -28.21 27.25 4.97
CA SER A 50 -29.47 27.25 4.22
C SER A 50 -29.27 26.67 2.82
N ALA A 51 -30.25 25.95 2.29
CA ALA A 51 -30.27 25.48 0.90
C ALA A 51 -30.27 26.64 -0.13
N ARG A 52 -30.44 27.89 0.31
CA ARG A 52 -30.30 29.10 -0.50
C ARG A 52 -28.89 29.72 -0.45
N GLY A 53 -27.98 29.18 0.35
CA GLY A 53 -26.65 29.72 0.59
C GLY A 53 -26.56 30.66 1.79
N GLY A 54 -25.38 31.23 2.00
CA GLY A 54 -25.07 32.12 3.12
C GLY A 54 -23.89 31.65 3.97
N GLU A 55 -23.84 32.08 5.21
CA GLU A 55 -22.82 31.68 6.18
C GLU A 55 -23.16 30.31 6.78
N ALA A 56 -22.18 29.40 6.78
CA ALA A 56 -22.33 28.07 7.36
C ALA A 56 -22.01 28.06 8.87
N LYS A 57 -22.84 27.37 9.65
CA LYS A 57 -22.65 27.14 11.09
C LYS A 57 -21.98 25.80 11.31
N ARG A 58 -20.85 25.77 12.04
CA ARG A 58 -20.20 24.53 12.50
C ARG A 58 -21.09 23.80 13.51
N LEU A 59 -21.22 22.48 13.35
CA LEU A 59 -22.02 21.60 14.22
C LEU A 59 -21.16 20.71 15.12
N THR A 60 -20.00 20.26 14.63
CA THR A 60 -19.10 19.34 15.35
C THR A 60 -17.69 19.92 15.46
N SER A 61 -16.91 19.44 16.43
CA SER A 61 -15.51 19.82 16.61
C SER A 61 -14.77 18.73 17.37
N HIS A 62 -14.08 17.83 16.67
CA HIS A 62 -13.29 16.78 17.29
C HIS A 62 -12.07 16.38 16.44
N VAL A 63 -11.09 15.71 17.06
CA VAL A 63 -9.98 15.09 16.32
C VAL A 63 -10.46 13.87 15.56
N GLY A 64 -10.19 13.81 14.25
CA GLY A 64 -10.70 12.77 13.37
C GLY A 64 -11.50 13.39 12.23
N TYR A 65 -12.49 12.65 11.74
CA TYR A 65 -13.28 13.07 10.59
C TYR A 65 -14.76 12.68 10.75
N GLU A 66 -15.64 13.66 10.62
CA GLU A 66 -17.09 13.48 10.51
C GLU A 66 -17.56 13.59 9.06
N MET A 67 -18.35 12.61 8.62
CA MET A 67 -18.69 12.42 7.21
C MET A 67 -20.04 11.72 7.02
N PHE A 68 -20.50 11.73 5.76
CA PHE A 68 -21.76 11.10 5.35
C PHE A 68 -22.98 11.44 6.21
N PRO A 69 -23.23 12.73 6.51
CA PRO A 69 -24.41 13.11 7.28
C PRO A 69 -25.71 12.78 6.52
N ARG A 70 -26.76 12.43 7.25
CA ARG A 70 -28.13 12.19 6.76
C ARG A 70 -29.14 12.73 7.77
N PHE A 71 -30.01 13.63 7.33
CA PHE A 71 -31.15 14.07 8.15
C PHE A 71 -32.14 12.92 8.34
N SER A 72 -32.70 12.83 9.54
CA SER A 72 -33.90 12.03 9.81
C SER A 72 -35.07 12.54 8.94
N PRO A 73 -36.10 11.71 8.66
CA PRO A 73 -37.24 12.13 7.85
C PRO A 73 -37.99 13.36 8.37
N ASP A 74 -37.97 13.59 9.68
CA ASP A 74 -38.55 14.78 10.33
C ASP A 74 -37.63 16.01 10.33
N GLY A 75 -36.38 15.86 9.88
CA GLY A 75 -35.37 16.91 9.76
C GLY A 75 -34.73 17.35 11.08
N LYS A 76 -35.05 16.72 12.22
CA LYS A 76 -34.60 17.16 13.56
C LYS A 76 -33.30 16.56 14.03
N THR A 77 -32.89 15.43 13.46
CA THR A 77 -31.69 14.68 13.87
C THR A 77 -30.82 14.44 12.64
N ILE A 78 -29.50 14.45 12.82
CA ILE A 78 -28.53 14.07 11.80
C ILE A 78 -27.83 12.79 12.26
N ALA A 79 -27.93 11.72 11.47
CA ALA A 79 -27.04 10.57 11.60
C ALA A 79 -25.80 10.79 10.74
N PHE A 80 -24.63 10.38 11.21
CA PHE A 80 -23.37 10.57 10.48
C PHE A 80 -22.33 9.55 10.93
N THR A 81 -21.29 9.40 10.12
CA THR A 81 -20.10 8.61 10.44
C THR A 81 -19.08 9.50 11.15
N GLY A 82 -18.57 9.10 12.31
CA GLY A 82 -17.60 9.89 13.10
C GLY A 82 -16.58 9.04 13.84
N GLN A 83 -15.56 9.66 14.43
CA GLN A 83 -14.42 8.99 15.06
C GLN A 83 -14.15 9.43 16.52
N TYR A 84 -15.17 9.94 17.22
CA TYR A 84 -15.03 10.52 18.57
C TYR A 84 -14.30 9.60 19.56
N ASP A 85 -14.69 8.32 19.60
CA ASP A 85 -14.13 7.34 20.54
C ASP A 85 -13.04 6.46 19.92
N GLY A 86 -12.32 6.97 18.92
CA GLY A 86 -11.23 6.28 18.26
C GLY A 86 -11.62 5.46 17.04
N ASN A 87 -12.71 4.69 17.11
CA ASN A 87 -13.19 3.90 15.98
C ASN A 87 -14.18 4.69 15.12
N THR A 88 -14.24 4.40 13.82
CA THR A 88 -15.23 4.99 12.93
C THR A 88 -16.58 4.30 13.15
N GLU A 89 -17.55 5.05 13.67
CA GLU A 89 -18.86 4.51 14.09
C GLU A 89 -19.99 5.42 13.62
N VAL A 90 -21.23 4.93 13.76
CA VAL A 90 -22.43 5.73 13.52
C VAL A 90 -22.73 6.55 14.76
N TYR A 91 -22.98 7.85 14.56
CA TYR A 91 -23.39 8.79 15.59
C TYR A 91 -24.66 9.52 15.17
N THR A 92 -25.40 10.04 16.15
CA THR A 92 -26.48 11.01 15.93
C THR A 92 -26.22 12.33 16.66
N ILE A 93 -26.76 13.41 16.14
CA ILE A 93 -26.71 14.75 16.77
C ILE A 93 -28.00 15.52 16.42
N PRO A 94 -28.53 16.39 17.29
CA PRO A 94 -29.60 17.31 16.90
C PRO A 94 -29.20 18.17 15.69
N ALA A 95 -30.16 18.47 14.82
CA ALA A 95 -29.91 19.20 13.57
C ALA A 95 -29.35 20.63 13.77
N ASP A 96 -29.46 21.19 14.97
CA ASP A 96 -28.92 22.50 15.34
C ASP A 96 -27.58 22.45 16.08
N GLY A 97 -27.03 21.24 16.28
CA GLY A 97 -25.83 20.97 17.06
C GLY A 97 -26.16 20.47 18.48
N GLY A 98 -25.15 19.99 19.20
CA GLY A 98 -25.30 19.39 20.53
C GLY A 98 -24.24 18.32 20.78
N GLU A 99 -24.47 17.50 21.80
CA GLU A 99 -23.60 16.35 22.11
C GLU A 99 -23.92 15.18 21.15
N PRO A 100 -22.90 14.63 20.45
CA PRO A 100 -23.06 13.43 19.63
C PRO A 100 -23.36 12.19 20.49
N LEU A 101 -24.34 11.39 20.08
CA LEU A 101 -24.62 10.07 20.67
C LEU A 101 -24.02 8.98 19.78
N ARG A 102 -23.18 8.10 20.35
CA ARG A 102 -22.69 6.91 19.65
C ARG A 102 -23.78 5.85 19.56
N VAL A 103 -23.98 5.31 18.35
CA VAL A 103 -25.07 4.37 18.03
C VAL A 103 -24.55 2.95 17.85
N THR A 104 -23.33 2.77 17.34
CA THR A 104 -22.76 1.45 16.99
C THR A 104 -21.45 1.15 17.73
N TYR A 105 -21.20 -0.14 17.96
CA TYR A 105 -19.96 -0.68 18.54
C TYR A 105 -19.49 -1.86 17.69
N THR A 106 -18.70 -1.56 16.66
CA THR A 106 -18.32 -2.54 15.63
C THR A 106 -16.86 -3.01 15.78
N ALA A 107 -16.51 -4.05 15.02
CA ALA A 107 -15.15 -4.55 14.91
C ALA A 107 -14.20 -3.44 14.40
N THR A 108 -13.03 -3.31 15.03
CA THR A 108 -12.02 -2.35 14.58
C THR A 108 -11.28 -2.92 13.39
N ASN A 109 -11.34 -2.22 12.26
CA ASN A 109 -10.67 -2.63 11.03
C ASN A 109 -9.52 -1.68 10.71
N GLN A 110 -8.45 -2.21 10.13
CA GLN A 110 -7.24 -1.44 9.83
C GLN A 110 -7.49 -0.43 8.70
N ARG A 111 -8.31 -0.79 7.70
CA ARG A 111 -8.63 0.04 6.53
C ARG A 111 -9.92 0.83 6.75
N ASP A 112 -9.86 1.88 7.57
CA ASP A 112 -11.04 2.60 8.09
C ASP A 112 -10.99 4.12 7.89
N ASP A 113 -9.93 4.63 7.26
CA ASP A 113 -9.79 6.07 7.05
C ASP A 113 -10.42 6.49 5.71
N VAL A 114 -10.92 7.73 5.66
CA VAL A 114 -11.52 8.32 4.44
C VAL A 114 -10.53 8.40 3.27
N GLY A 115 -9.23 8.47 3.56
CA GLY A 115 -8.16 8.46 2.56
C GLY A 115 -7.71 7.07 2.12
N ASP A 116 -8.25 5.98 2.67
CA ASP A 116 -8.04 4.64 2.11
C ASP A 116 -8.92 4.48 0.86
N ARG A 117 -8.38 3.82 -0.17
CA ARG A 117 -9.08 3.57 -1.44
C ARG A 117 -10.39 2.78 -1.34
N MET A 118 -10.71 2.16 -0.20
CA MET A 118 -11.99 1.48 0.07
C MET A 118 -12.96 2.34 0.90
N GLY A 119 -12.48 3.49 1.36
CA GLY A 119 -13.18 4.37 2.28
C GLY A 119 -13.29 3.83 3.71
N PRO A 120 -14.01 4.56 4.57
CA PRO A 120 -14.30 4.13 5.94
C PRO A 120 -15.12 2.85 5.98
N ASN A 121 -15.12 2.13 7.10
CA ASN A 121 -15.89 0.88 7.22
C ASN A 121 -17.36 1.16 7.42
N ASN A 122 -17.69 1.96 8.43
CA ASN A 122 -19.05 2.37 8.75
C ASN A 122 -19.42 3.64 7.98
N ILE A 123 -20.35 3.53 7.05
CA ILE A 123 -20.80 4.66 6.23
C ILE A 123 -22.31 4.78 6.35
N VAL A 124 -22.79 5.86 6.95
CA VAL A 124 -24.23 6.17 6.99
C VAL A 124 -24.73 6.44 5.58
N THR A 125 -25.75 5.69 5.14
CA THR A 125 -26.28 5.77 3.77
C THR A 125 -27.67 6.39 3.73
N ALA A 126 -28.56 6.03 4.66
CA ALA A 126 -29.96 6.47 4.67
C ALA A 126 -30.60 6.34 6.07
N TRP A 127 -31.86 6.79 6.17
CA TRP A 127 -32.78 6.44 7.25
C TRP A 127 -33.90 5.55 6.69
N THR A 128 -34.51 4.73 7.54
CA THR A 128 -35.80 4.11 7.20
C THR A 128 -36.88 5.18 7.06
N ALA A 129 -37.90 4.92 6.25
CA ALA A 129 -38.93 5.91 5.93
C ALA A 129 -39.73 6.37 7.16
N ASP A 130 -39.84 5.54 8.19
CA ASP A 130 -40.46 5.87 9.49
C ASP A 130 -39.55 6.69 10.42
N GLY A 131 -38.26 6.80 10.13
CA GLY A 131 -37.28 7.50 10.94
C GLY A 131 -36.81 6.74 12.20
N GLU A 132 -37.18 5.47 12.36
CA GLU A 132 -36.84 4.69 13.56
C GLU A 132 -35.45 4.03 13.49
N LYS A 133 -34.94 3.74 12.29
CA LYS A 133 -33.63 3.11 12.08
C LYS A 133 -32.75 3.89 11.10
N ILE A 134 -31.45 3.79 11.34
CA ILE A 134 -30.38 4.31 10.48
C ILE A 134 -29.85 3.15 9.65
N VAL A 135 -29.70 3.36 8.34
CA VAL A 135 -29.03 2.43 7.43
C VAL A 135 -27.58 2.85 7.27
N TYR A 136 -26.67 1.90 7.43
CA TYR A 136 -25.25 2.12 7.21
C TYR A 136 -24.61 0.89 6.55
N ARG A 137 -23.56 1.12 5.76
CA ARG A 137 -22.70 0.05 5.24
C ARG A 137 -21.63 -0.25 6.27
N ASN A 138 -21.36 -1.53 6.56
CA ASN A 138 -20.22 -1.98 7.35
C ASN A 138 -19.39 -3.03 6.59
N ARG A 139 -18.08 -3.04 6.86
CA ARG A 139 -17.16 -4.11 6.47
C ARG A 139 -16.54 -4.72 7.72
N ILE A 140 -16.71 -6.03 7.89
CA ILE A 140 -16.11 -6.79 8.99
C ILE A 140 -14.63 -7.14 8.75
N SER A 141 -14.09 -6.84 7.56
CA SER A 141 -12.71 -7.12 7.19
C SER A 141 -12.15 -6.11 6.18
N SER A 142 -10.85 -6.23 5.88
CA SER A 142 -10.17 -5.40 4.88
C SER A 142 -10.47 -5.77 3.41
N GLY A 143 -11.38 -6.73 3.18
CA GLY A 143 -11.84 -7.18 1.87
C GLY A 143 -12.67 -6.12 1.10
N PHE A 144 -13.07 -6.48 -0.12
CA PHE A 144 -13.79 -5.59 -1.03
C PHE A 144 -15.29 -5.45 -0.74
N ASN A 145 -15.91 -6.46 -0.14
CA ASN A 145 -17.36 -6.50 0.06
C ASN A 145 -17.77 -5.84 1.39
N GLY A 146 -18.88 -5.11 1.35
CA GLY A 146 -19.57 -4.58 2.52
C GLY A 146 -21.03 -5.00 2.52
N LYS A 147 -21.67 -4.96 3.69
CA LYS A 147 -23.11 -5.26 3.83
C LYS A 147 -23.83 -4.04 4.38
N LEU A 148 -25.12 -3.95 4.07
CA LEU A 148 -26.00 -2.95 4.65
C LEU A 148 -26.59 -3.46 5.96
N TYR A 149 -26.52 -2.62 6.97
CA TYR A 149 -27.04 -2.84 8.31
C TYR A 149 -28.07 -1.77 8.64
N THR A 150 -28.99 -2.13 9.53
CA THR A 150 -29.89 -1.18 10.19
C THR A 150 -29.65 -1.19 11.69
N VAL A 151 -29.71 -0.02 12.31
CA VAL A 151 -29.59 0.15 13.76
C VAL A 151 -30.63 1.15 14.24
N ALA A 152 -31.20 0.94 15.43
CA ALA A 152 -32.14 1.89 16.03
C ALA A 152 -31.46 3.25 16.27
N LYS A 153 -32.21 4.35 16.20
CA LYS A 153 -31.66 5.71 16.34
C LYS A 153 -31.03 5.98 17.72
N GLU A 154 -31.46 5.27 18.77
CA GLU A 154 -30.86 5.29 20.11
C GLU A 154 -29.76 4.23 20.34
N GLY A 155 -29.37 3.49 19.29
CA GLY A 155 -28.36 2.44 19.36
C GLY A 155 -28.91 1.05 19.73
N GLY A 156 -28.02 0.06 19.63
CA GLY A 156 -28.32 -1.35 19.88
C GLY A 156 -27.70 -2.29 18.86
N LEU A 157 -27.97 -3.59 18.99
CA LEU A 157 -27.49 -4.55 18.00
C LEU A 157 -28.04 -4.24 16.61
N SER A 158 -27.13 -4.28 15.64
CA SER A 158 -27.46 -4.00 14.25
C SER A 158 -27.98 -5.24 13.54
N GLU A 159 -28.93 -5.04 12.63
CA GLU A 159 -29.54 -6.09 11.80
C GLU A 159 -29.07 -5.94 10.36
N VAL A 160 -28.60 -7.03 9.76
CA VAL A 160 -28.20 -7.04 8.34
C VAL A 160 -29.44 -6.99 7.45
N ILE A 161 -29.45 -6.12 6.44
CA ILE A 161 -30.45 -6.21 5.36
C ILE A 161 -30.19 -7.51 4.58
N PRO A 162 -31.19 -8.38 4.32
CA PRO A 162 -31.02 -9.74 3.77
C PRO A 162 -30.44 -9.83 2.33
N LEU A 163 -29.22 -9.35 2.15
CA LEU A 163 -28.47 -9.25 0.91
C LEU A 163 -26.99 -9.57 1.21
N PRO A 164 -26.29 -10.28 0.30
CA PRO A 164 -24.91 -10.72 0.52
C PRO A 164 -23.91 -9.55 0.52
N GLU A 165 -24.25 -8.47 -0.17
CA GLU A 165 -23.45 -7.25 -0.32
C GLU A 165 -24.36 -6.01 -0.48
N GLY A 166 -23.82 -4.82 -0.20
CA GLY A 166 -24.52 -3.57 -0.44
C GLY A 166 -23.70 -2.31 -0.13
N GLY A 167 -23.98 -1.24 -0.88
CA GLY A 167 -23.36 0.08 -0.80
C GLY A 167 -24.38 1.20 -0.61
N PHE A 168 -24.25 2.30 -1.34
CA PHE A 168 -25.21 3.41 -1.26
C PHE A 168 -26.62 2.97 -1.66
N CYS A 169 -27.62 3.51 -0.98
CA CYS A 169 -29.01 3.10 -1.15
C CYS A 169 -30.01 4.22 -0.88
N SER A 170 -31.23 4.07 -1.38
CA SER A 170 -32.36 4.96 -1.16
C SER A 170 -33.68 4.21 -1.17
N PHE A 171 -34.51 4.43 -0.14
CA PHE A 171 -35.85 3.83 -0.06
C PHE A 171 -36.81 4.51 -1.03
N SER A 172 -37.69 3.71 -1.61
CA SER A 172 -38.91 4.20 -2.27
C SER A 172 -39.79 5.01 -1.30
N PRO A 173 -40.64 5.94 -1.79
CA PRO A 173 -41.44 6.81 -0.93
C PRO A 173 -42.37 6.09 0.07
N ASP A 174 -42.78 4.86 -0.22
CA ASP A 174 -43.61 4.04 0.67
C ASP A 174 -42.80 3.14 1.61
N GLY A 175 -41.46 3.17 1.52
CA GLY A 175 -40.53 2.39 2.33
C GLY A 175 -40.48 0.88 1.99
N LYS A 176 -41.19 0.40 0.97
CA LYS A 176 -41.33 -1.05 0.70
C LYS A 176 -40.23 -1.62 -0.18
N ARG A 177 -39.61 -0.77 -1.00
CA ARG A 177 -38.51 -1.12 -1.91
C ARG A 177 -37.27 -0.27 -1.63
N LEU A 178 -36.10 -0.86 -1.89
CA LEU A 178 -34.80 -0.23 -1.71
C LEU A 178 -34.06 -0.22 -3.06
N ALA A 179 -33.74 0.96 -3.58
CA ALA A 179 -32.75 1.07 -4.65
C ALA A 179 -31.35 1.05 -4.02
N TYR A 180 -30.43 0.23 -4.53
CA TYR A 180 -29.10 0.08 -3.94
C TYR A 180 -28.04 -0.29 -4.97
N ASN A 181 -26.79 0.06 -4.66
CA ASN A 181 -25.59 -0.48 -5.29
C ASN A 181 -25.12 -1.73 -4.53
N ARG A 182 -24.56 -2.71 -5.24
CA ARG A 182 -24.01 -3.95 -4.66
C ARG A 182 -22.54 -3.79 -4.27
N VAL A 183 -21.78 -3.05 -5.07
CA VAL A 183 -20.35 -2.80 -4.95
C VAL A 183 -20.12 -1.38 -4.45
N MET A 184 -19.00 -1.16 -3.75
CA MET A 184 -18.60 0.16 -3.30
C MET A 184 -17.15 0.44 -3.70
N ARG A 185 -16.94 1.48 -4.54
CA ARG A 185 -15.61 1.81 -5.11
C ARG A 185 -15.31 3.30 -5.24
N GLU A 186 -16.12 4.16 -4.64
CA GLU A 186 -16.17 5.61 -4.86
C GLU A 186 -14.96 6.36 -4.29
N PHE A 187 -14.15 5.67 -3.48
CA PHE A 187 -12.88 6.16 -2.95
C PHE A 187 -11.67 5.74 -3.79
N ARG A 188 -11.87 4.95 -4.85
CA ARG A 188 -10.80 4.57 -5.76
C ARG A 188 -10.47 5.71 -6.70
N THR A 189 -9.19 5.85 -6.96
CA THR A 189 -8.58 6.85 -7.82
C THR A 189 -8.50 6.34 -9.26
N TRP A 190 -9.66 5.95 -9.82
CA TRP A 190 -9.78 5.37 -11.16
C TRP A 190 -11.11 5.80 -11.81
N LYS A 191 -11.05 6.84 -12.65
CA LYS A 191 -12.18 7.37 -13.42
C LYS A 191 -12.39 6.59 -14.70
N TYR A 192 -13.62 6.62 -15.25
CA TYR A 192 -13.98 5.97 -16.51
C TYR A 192 -13.81 4.45 -16.50
N TYR A 193 -14.02 3.87 -15.32
CA TYR A 193 -13.76 2.47 -15.08
C TYR A 193 -14.85 1.58 -15.67
N GLN A 194 -14.43 0.52 -16.36
CA GLN A 194 -15.32 -0.41 -17.07
C GLN A 194 -15.03 -1.89 -16.76
N GLY A 195 -14.25 -2.17 -15.71
CA GLY A 195 -14.03 -3.55 -15.25
C GLY A 195 -15.23 -4.11 -14.47
N GLY A 196 -15.09 -5.33 -13.94
CA GLY A 196 -16.19 -6.07 -13.31
C GLY A 196 -16.81 -5.43 -12.06
N MET A 197 -16.13 -4.48 -11.41
CA MET A 197 -16.70 -3.71 -10.30
C MET A 197 -17.53 -2.48 -10.75
N ALA A 198 -17.69 -2.25 -12.05
CA ALA A 198 -18.52 -1.16 -12.53
C ALA A 198 -19.96 -1.52 -12.19
N ASP A 199 -20.51 -0.82 -11.20
CA ASP A 199 -21.75 -1.26 -10.57
C ASP A 199 -22.98 -0.66 -11.25
N ASP A 200 -24.10 -1.33 -10.98
CA ASP A 200 -25.43 -0.96 -11.44
C ASP A 200 -26.31 -0.54 -10.27
N VAL A 201 -27.46 0.07 -10.59
CA VAL A 201 -28.54 0.29 -9.64
C VAL A 201 -29.49 -0.91 -9.67
N TRP A 202 -29.77 -1.44 -8.49
CA TRP A 202 -30.68 -2.57 -8.28
C TRP A 202 -31.86 -2.16 -7.39
N ILE A 203 -33.03 -2.75 -7.62
CA ILE A 203 -34.20 -2.62 -6.74
C ILE A 203 -34.41 -3.91 -5.98
N TYR A 204 -34.33 -3.85 -4.65
CA TYR A 204 -34.73 -4.92 -3.73
C TYR A 204 -36.15 -4.70 -3.22
N ASP A 205 -37.01 -5.71 -3.37
CA ASP A 205 -38.36 -5.76 -2.79
C ASP A 205 -38.39 -6.85 -1.70
N ALA A 206 -38.38 -6.42 -0.44
CA ALA A 206 -38.36 -7.33 0.70
C ALA A 206 -39.63 -8.17 0.82
N GLY A 207 -40.79 -7.61 0.43
CA GLY A 207 -42.08 -8.30 0.49
C GLY A 207 -42.19 -9.41 -0.56
N LYS A 208 -41.64 -9.20 -1.75
CA LYS A 208 -41.61 -10.19 -2.83
C LYS A 208 -40.37 -11.10 -2.79
N LYS A 209 -39.34 -10.72 -2.03
CA LYS A 209 -38.03 -11.39 -2.00
C LYS A 209 -37.40 -11.47 -3.40
N THR A 210 -37.39 -10.34 -4.11
CA THR A 210 -36.85 -10.23 -5.46
C THR A 210 -35.86 -9.08 -5.57
N VAL A 211 -34.92 -9.20 -6.50
CA VAL A 211 -34.03 -8.12 -6.94
C VAL A 211 -34.15 -7.91 -8.45
N GLU A 212 -34.08 -6.66 -8.91
CA GLU A 212 -34.11 -6.28 -10.33
C GLU A 212 -32.96 -5.30 -10.63
N ASN A 213 -32.09 -5.61 -11.60
CA ASN A 213 -31.13 -4.65 -12.15
C ASN A 213 -31.87 -3.71 -13.11
N ILE A 214 -31.79 -2.40 -12.87
CA ILE A 214 -32.53 -1.40 -13.66
C ILE A 214 -31.65 -0.58 -14.62
N THR A 215 -30.32 -0.70 -14.52
CA THR A 215 -29.40 0.10 -15.34
C THR A 215 -28.63 -0.72 -16.36
N ASN A 216 -28.11 -1.89 -15.97
CA ASN A 216 -27.35 -2.82 -16.80
C ASN A 216 -26.38 -2.13 -17.77
N ASN A 217 -25.43 -1.38 -17.22
CA ASN A 217 -24.49 -0.55 -17.97
C ASN A 217 -23.05 -1.04 -17.79
N ARG A 218 -22.18 -0.78 -18.79
CA ARG A 218 -20.74 -1.09 -18.68
C ARG A 218 -20.00 -0.07 -17.82
N ALA A 219 -20.44 1.19 -17.87
CA ALA A 219 -19.95 2.25 -17.00
C ALA A 219 -20.64 2.19 -15.64
N GLN A 220 -20.16 2.96 -14.67
CA GLN A 220 -20.70 2.93 -13.33
C GLN A 220 -22.01 3.69 -13.24
N ASP A 221 -23.00 3.12 -12.55
CA ASP A 221 -24.25 3.76 -12.18
C ASP A 221 -24.45 3.67 -10.66
N ILE A 222 -24.12 4.76 -9.95
CA ILE A 222 -23.93 4.76 -8.50
C ILE A 222 -24.71 5.86 -7.78
N PHE A 223 -24.83 5.75 -6.46
CA PHE A 223 -25.61 6.65 -5.59
C PHE A 223 -27.10 6.77 -5.99
N PRO A 224 -27.88 5.68 -5.95
CA PRO A 224 -29.30 5.75 -6.25
C PRO A 224 -30.04 6.64 -5.24
N MET A 225 -30.95 7.46 -5.76
CA MET A 225 -31.75 8.46 -5.04
C MET A 225 -33.18 8.40 -5.56
N TRP A 226 -34.10 7.84 -4.77
CA TRP A 226 -35.48 7.66 -5.17
C TRP A 226 -36.32 8.92 -4.88
N VAL A 227 -36.92 9.49 -5.92
CA VAL A 227 -37.79 10.69 -5.84
C VAL A 227 -39.08 10.42 -6.60
N GLY A 228 -40.19 10.25 -5.88
CA GLY A 228 -41.48 9.93 -6.49
C GLY A 228 -41.45 8.62 -7.29
N ASN A 229 -41.67 8.70 -8.61
CA ASN A 229 -41.60 7.54 -9.51
C ASN A 229 -40.25 7.40 -10.23
N GLU A 230 -39.29 8.27 -9.95
CA GLU A 230 -37.99 8.34 -10.59
C GLU A 230 -36.88 7.90 -9.62
N ILE A 231 -35.84 7.27 -10.15
CA ILE A 231 -34.60 6.94 -9.43
C ILE A 231 -33.46 7.70 -10.12
N TYR A 232 -32.90 8.67 -9.42
CA TYR A 232 -31.74 9.42 -9.86
C TYR A 232 -30.46 8.71 -9.43
N PHE A 233 -29.40 8.82 -10.22
CA PHE A 233 -28.08 8.25 -9.91
C PHE A 233 -27.02 9.04 -10.70
N ILE A 234 -25.74 8.83 -10.39
CA ILE A 234 -24.64 9.41 -11.20
C ILE A 234 -23.98 8.35 -12.07
N SER A 235 -23.53 8.75 -13.25
CA SER A 235 -22.87 7.88 -14.22
C SER A 235 -21.78 8.60 -15.00
N ASP A 236 -20.68 7.89 -15.27
CA ASP A 236 -19.56 8.29 -16.14
C ASP A 236 -19.68 7.69 -17.55
N ARG A 237 -20.86 7.22 -17.95
CA ARG A 237 -21.10 6.59 -19.27
C ARG A 237 -20.75 7.46 -20.47
N ASP A 238 -20.70 8.77 -20.28
CA ASP A 238 -20.28 9.76 -21.27
C ASP A 238 -19.07 10.58 -20.81
N ARG A 239 -18.24 9.97 -19.96
CA ARG A 239 -16.99 10.46 -19.37
C ARG A 239 -17.18 11.13 -18.01
N THR A 240 -17.67 12.36 -17.93
CA THR A 240 -17.77 13.07 -16.64
C THR A 240 -19.00 12.62 -15.85
N MET A 241 -18.83 12.29 -14.56
CA MET A 241 -19.95 11.87 -13.70
C MET A 241 -21.05 12.93 -13.68
N ASN A 242 -22.20 12.59 -14.25
CA ASN A 242 -23.39 13.44 -14.33
C ASN A 242 -24.61 12.74 -13.73
N LEU A 243 -25.67 13.49 -13.43
CA LEU A 243 -26.93 12.92 -12.99
C LEU A 243 -27.70 12.34 -14.18
N PHE A 244 -28.16 11.12 -13.97
CA PHE A 244 -29.11 10.40 -14.81
C PHE A 244 -30.35 10.05 -14.00
N VAL A 245 -31.45 9.78 -14.69
CA VAL A 245 -32.71 9.40 -14.07
C VAL A 245 -33.35 8.23 -14.79
N TYR A 246 -33.78 7.23 -14.02
CA TYR A 246 -34.60 6.10 -14.46
C TYR A 246 -36.04 6.29 -13.99
N ASP A 247 -37.00 6.28 -14.91
CA ASP A 247 -38.43 6.32 -14.59
C ASP A 247 -38.96 4.90 -14.38
N THR A 248 -39.47 4.61 -13.19
CA THR A 248 -39.91 3.25 -12.78
C THR A 248 -41.19 2.77 -13.45
N LYS A 249 -41.92 3.65 -14.16
CA LYS A 249 -43.16 3.30 -14.88
C LYS A 249 -42.87 2.99 -16.35
N THR A 250 -42.13 3.87 -17.00
CA THR A 250 -41.75 3.75 -18.41
C THR A 250 -40.52 2.87 -18.63
N LYS A 251 -39.73 2.65 -17.57
CA LYS A 251 -38.44 1.95 -17.61
C LYS A 251 -37.42 2.60 -18.54
N THR A 252 -37.45 3.93 -18.64
CA THR A 252 -36.54 4.70 -19.49
C THR A 252 -35.51 5.46 -18.67
N THR A 253 -34.29 5.59 -19.22
CA THR A 253 -33.18 6.32 -18.60
C THR A 253 -32.83 7.56 -19.43
N SER A 254 -32.60 8.70 -18.78
CA SER A 254 -32.19 9.96 -19.43
C SER A 254 -31.14 10.73 -18.62
N LYS A 255 -30.30 11.53 -19.29
CA LYS A 255 -29.32 12.45 -18.68
C LYS A 255 -30.01 13.76 -18.27
N VAL A 256 -29.70 14.30 -17.09
CA VAL A 256 -30.36 15.52 -16.56
C VAL A 256 -29.42 16.64 -16.13
N THR A 257 -28.10 16.42 -16.10
CA THR A 257 -27.07 17.47 -15.96
C THR A 257 -25.97 17.25 -16.98
N ASP A 258 -25.19 18.28 -17.33
CA ASP A 258 -24.13 18.21 -18.35
C ASP A 258 -22.86 18.96 -17.92
N PHE A 259 -22.30 18.62 -16.76
CA PHE A 259 -20.98 19.10 -16.35
C PHE A 259 -19.88 18.42 -17.17
N THR A 260 -18.90 19.20 -17.63
CA THR A 260 -17.83 18.74 -18.53
C THR A 260 -16.44 18.80 -17.91
N GLU A 261 -16.26 19.56 -16.83
CA GLU A 261 -14.95 19.75 -16.20
C GLU A 261 -14.71 18.82 -15.01
N TYR A 262 -15.62 18.78 -14.04
CA TYR A 262 -15.48 17.99 -12.82
C TYR A 262 -16.65 17.05 -12.64
N ASP A 263 -16.37 15.90 -12.03
CA ASP A 263 -17.38 14.90 -11.67
C ASP A 263 -18.36 15.45 -10.62
N ILE A 264 -19.64 15.10 -10.74
CA ILE A 264 -20.55 15.13 -9.60
C ILE A 264 -20.09 14.10 -8.57
N LYS A 265 -19.97 14.50 -7.29
CA LYS A 265 -19.53 13.65 -6.19
C LYS A 265 -20.55 13.64 -5.04
N PHE A 266 -20.68 12.47 -4.41
CA PHE A 266 -21.47 12.20 -3.20
C PHE A 266 -22.86 12.84 -3.18
N PRO A 267 -23.70 12.66 -4.22
CA PRO A 267 -25.03 13.22 -4.22
C PRO A 267 -25.90 12.55 -3.14
N SER A 268 -26.86 13.29 -2.61
CA SER A 268 -27.89 12.73 -1.72
C SER A 268 -29.20 13.51 -1.82
N THR A 269 -30.27 12.94 -1.29
CA THR A 269 -31.64 13.48 -1.41
C THR A 269 -32.43 13.36 -0.12
N ASN A 270 -33.39 14.26 0.08
CA ASN A 270 -34.48 14.10 1.07
C ASN A 270 -35.77 13.52 0.44
N GLY A 271 -35.72 13.06 -0.81
CA GLY A 271 -36.88 12.64 -1.58
C GLY A 271 -37.61 13.77 -2.32
N LYS A 272 -37.10 15.00 -2.27
CA LYS A 272 -37.64 16.16 -3.01
C LYS A 272 -36.57 17.03 -3.67
N LEU A 273 -35.41 17.19 -3.04
CA LEU A 273 -34.28 17.99 -3.50
C LEU A 273 -33.03 17.11 -3.47
N ILE A 274 -32.21 17.19 -4.52
CA ILE A 274 -30.91 16.52 -4.59
C ILE A 274 -29.82 17.56 -4.32
N VAL A 275 -28.80 17.22 -3.53
CA VAL A 275 -27.60 18.05 -3.33
C VAL A 275 -26.35 17.24 -3.61
N PHE A 276 -25.31 17.87 -4.15
CA PHE A 276 -24.08 17.20 -4.53
C PHE A 276 -22.88 18.14 -4.55
N GLU A 277 -21.68 17.54 -4.58
CA GLU A 277 -20.42 18.26 -4.75
C GLU A 277 -20.02 18.32 -6.24
N ASN A 278 -19.56 19.48 -6.72
CA ASN A 278 -18.91 19.63 -8.02
C ASN A 278 -17.83 20.73 -7.95
N ALA A 279 -16.61 20.42 -8.37
CA ALA A 279 -15.45 21.31 -8.27
C ALA A 279 -15.19 21.87 -6.84
N GLY A 280 -15.52 21.08 -5.80
CA GLY A 280 -15.43 21.48 -4.40
C GLY A 280 -16.55 22.40 -3.90
N TYR A 281 -17.54 22.73 -4.74
CA TYR A 281 -18.73 23.49 -4.37
C TYR A 281 -19.94 22.58 -4.13
N ILE A 282 -20.93 23.10 -3.42
CA ILE A 282 -22.25 22.47 -3.28
C ILE A 282 -23.19 22.99 -4.36
N TYR A 283 -23.88 22.07 -5.02
CA TYR A 283 -25.01 22.35 -5.90
C TYR A 283 -26.28 21.73 -5.34
N ARG A 284 -27.41 22.37 -5.65
CA ARG A 284 -28.75 21.79 -5.48
C ARG A 284 -29.36 21.51 -6.84
N PHE A 285 -30.09 20.42 -6.95
CA PHE A 285 -30.84 20.03 -8.13
C PHE A 285 -32.29 19.78 -7.74
N ASP A 286 -33.20 20.43 -8.47
CA ASP A 286 -34.64 20.28 -8.32
C ASP A 286 -35.17 19.24 -9.34
N PRO A 287 -35.59 18.04 -8.89
CA PRO A 287 -36.17 17.00 -9.74
C PRO A 287 -37.40 17.45 -10.53
N ALA A 288 -38.19 18.41 -10.02
CA ALA A 288 -39.40 18.87 -10.70
C ALA A 288 -39.08 19.72 -11.94
N THR A 289 -38.03 20.54 -11.88
CA THR A 289 -37.61 21.41 -12.98
C THR A 289 -36.40 20.90 -13.76
N LYS A 290 -35.73 19.86 -13.24
CA LYS A 290 -34.48 19.27 -13.74
C LYS A 290 -33.36 20.31 -13.91
N LYS A 291 -33.26 21.25 -12.97
CA LYS A 291 -32.24 22.32 -12.96
C LYS A 291 -31.29 22.17 -11.78
N ALA A 292 -30.00 22.34 -12.06
CA ALA A 292 -28.94 22.44 -11.06
C ALA A 292 -28.54 23.90 -10.83
N GLU A 293 -28.32 24.28 -9.57
CA GLU A 293 -27.90 25.63 -9.15
C GLU A 293 -26.80 25.54 -8.10
N LYS A 294 -25.75 26.37 -8.23
CA LYS A 294 -24.69 26.46 -7.22
C LYS A 294 -25.24 27.13 -5.95
N VAL A 295 -24.91 26.58 -4.80
CA VAL A 295 -25.20 27.16 -3.49
C VAL A 295 -23.97 27.93 -3.03
N SER A 296 -24.08 29.27 -2.93
CA SER A 296 -22.98 30.09 -2.43
C SER A 296 -22.85 29.97 -0.92
N VAL A 297 -21.73 29.42 -0.48
CA VAL A 297 -21.44 29.16 0.94
C VAL A 297 -20.22 29.96 1.36
N THR A 298 -20.30 30.59 2.52
CA THR A 298 -19.18 31.26 3.19
C THR A 298 -19.01 30.64 4.58
N LEU A 299 -17.79 30.62 5.10
CA LEU A 299 -17.53 30.12 6.45
C LEU A 299 -16.36 30.86 7.09
N SER A 300 -16.42 30.99 8.41
CA SER A 300 -15.34 31.53 9.25
C SER A 300 -14.77 30.39 10.09
N SER A 301 -13.48 30.07 9.93
CA SER A 301 -12.80 28.99 10.66
C SER A 301 -11.38 29.41 11.04
N ASP A 302 -10.90 28.92 12.17
CA ASP A 302 -9.52 29.09 12.64
C ASP A 302 -8.54 28.06 12.04
N HIS A 303 -9.05 27.14 11.19
CA HIS A 303 -8.29 26.19 10.38
C HIS A 303 -7.25 25.37 11.15
N VAL A 304 -7.62 24.86 12.34
CA VAL A 304 -6.71 24.20 13.30
C VAL A 304 -5.75 23.18 12.68
N TYR A 305 -6.18 22.37 11.70
CA TYR A 305 -5.38 21.33 11.05
C TYR A 305 -4.44 21.82 9.93
N ALA A 306 -4.55 23.08 9.52
CA ALA A 306 -3.71 23.70 8.50
C ALA A 306 -2.88 24.87 9.05
N ARG A 307 -2.89 25.08 10.38
CA ARG A 307 -2.05 26.09 11.04
C ARG A 307 -0.59 25.65 11.08
N ASN A 308 0.31 26.59 10.93
CA ASN A 308 1.73 26.34 11.10
C ASN A 308 2.02 25.83 12.51
N GLU A 309 2.92 24.85 12.60
CA GLU A 309 3.34 24.25 13.86
C GLU A 309 4.83 23.89 13.84
N ILE A 310 5.38 23.57 15.02
CA ILE A 310 6.77 23.11 15.15
C ILE A 310 6.78 21.63 15.48
N LYS A 311 7.38 20.83 14.61
CA LYS A 311 7.53 19.37 14.79
C LYS A 311 8.94 18.98 15.24
N ASP A 312 9.00 17.83 15.92
CA ASP A 312 10.24 17.19 16.34
C ASP A 312 10.89 16.44 15.17
N GLY A 313 11.87 17.07 14.53
CA GLY A 313 12.53 16.61 13.31
C GLY A 313 13.19 15.24 13.47
N GLY A 314 13.64 14.87 14.67
CA GLY A 314 14.26 13.56 14.95
C GLY A 314 13.35 12.38 14.62
N ARG A 315 12.02 12.57 14.63
CA ARG A 315 11.03 11.54 14.26
C ARG A 315 10.94 11.28 12.76
N TYR A 316 11.46 12.19 11.94
CA TYR A 316 11.30 12.17 10.47
C TYR A 316 12.61 11.90 9.72
N MET A 317 13.68 11.49 10.41
CA MET A 317 14.96 11.16 9.77
C MET A 317 14.78 10.12 8.65
N ARG A 318 15.30 10.45 7.47
CA ARG A 318 15.31 9.59 6.28
C ARG A 318 16.71 9.13 5.89
N SER A 319 17.68 10.03 5.93
CA SER A 319 19.09 9.72 5.67
C SER A 319 20.00 10.42 6.68
N ALA A 320 21.19 9.86 6.85
CA ALA A 320 22.25 10.45 7.65
C ALA A 320 23.60 10.24 6.94
N SER A 321 24.49 11.24 7.02
CA SER A 321 25.85 11.16 6.49
C SER A 321 26.83 11.83 7.46
N LEU A 322 28.02 11.25 7.63
CA LEU A 322 29.01 11.74 8.58
C LEU A 322 29.93 12.79 7.97
N SER A 323 30.36 13.77 8.79
CA SER A 323 31.51 14.59 8.42
C SER A 323 32.77 13.71 8.34
N PRO A 324 33.76 14.06 7.50
CA PRO A 324 34.98 13.23 7.35
C PRO A 324 35.75 12.98 8.66
N ASP A 325 35.70 13.93 9.60
CA ASP A 325 36.29 13.79 10.93
C ASP A 325 35.41 13.05 11.95
N GLY A 326 34.17 12.73 11.58
CA GLY A 326 33.18 12.03 12.40
C GLY A 326 32.69 12.84 13.60
N LYS A 327 32.88 14.16 13.63
CA LYS A 327 32.41 15.04 14.71
C LYS A 327 31.00 15.55 14.49
N ARG A 328 30.51 15.52 13.26
CA ARG A 328 29.18 15.97 12.89
C ARG A 328 28.47 14.94 12.02
N VAL A 329 27.15 15.00 12.03
CA VAL A 329 26.29 14.24 11.12
C VAL A 329 25.35 15.21 10.42
N VAL A 330 25.20 15.08 9.11
CA VAL A 330 24.09 15.70 8.38
C VAL A 330 22.95 14.72 8.33
N VAL A 331 21.73 15.18 8.61
CA VAL A 331 20.51 14.39 8.59
C VAL A 331 19.49 15.06 7.68
N THR A 332 18.83 14.29 6.81
CA THR A 332 17.63 14.76 6.13
C THR A 332 16.39 14.28 6.88
N ALA A 333 15.46 15.19 7.12
CA ALA A 333 14.23 14.91 7.83
C ALA A 333 13.10 15.81 7.34
N ARG A 334 12.01 15.21 6.86
CA ARG A 334 10.79 15.92 6.39
C ARG A 334 11.07 17.08 5.42
N GLY A 335 11.92 16.87 4.42
CA GLY A 335 12.28 17.92 3.45
C GLY A 335 13.26 18.97 3.96
N GLU A 336 13.87 18.78 5.13
CA GLU A 336 14.84 19.70 5.71
C GLU A 336 16.21 19.02 5.90
N VAL A 337 17.28 19.83 5.93
CA VAL A 337 18.66 19.38 6.14
C VAL A 337 19.21 19.94 7.44
N PHE A 338 19.60 19.04 8.35
CA PHE A 338 20.16 19.37 9.66
C PHE A 338 21.63 18.98 9.76
N ASN A 339 22.48 19.89 10.24
CA ASN A 339 23.86 19.63 10.59
C ASN A 339 24.02 19.58 12.13
N LEU A 340 24.29 18.40 12.68
CA LEU A 340 24.26 18.09 14.10
C LEU A 340 25.66 17.76 14.64
N PRO A 341 25.99 18.13 15.90
CA PRO A 341 27.17 17.59 16.57
C PRO A 341 26.95 16.14 16.98
N VAL A 342 28.00 15.31 16.92
CA VAL A 342 27.96 13.93 17.43
C VAL A 342 27.95 13.90 18.97
N GLU A 343 28.71 14.80 19.61
CA GLU A 343 28.81 14.87 21.08
C GLU A 343 28.24 16.18 21.66
N LYS A 344 28.93 17.31 21.46
CA LYS A 344 28.55 18.62 21.99
C LYS A 344 28.62 19.69 20.90
N GLY A 345 27.64 20.59 20.86
CA GLY A 345 27.62 21.70 19.92
C GLY A 345 26.21 22.17 19.59
N VAL A 346 26.10 22.97 18.53
CA VAL A 346 24.82 23.52 18.05
C VAL A 346 24.27 22.69 16.89
N THR A 347 23.00 22.34 16.98
CA THR A 347 22.19 21.81 15.86
C THR A 347 21.76 22.94 14.94
N LYS A 348 22.07 22.84 13.64
CA LYS A 348 21.71 23.84 12.63
C LYS A 348 20.78 23.22 11.59
N ASN A 349 19.59 23.78 11.37
CA ASN A 349 18.87 23.60 10.10
C ASN A 349 19.47 24.57 9.07
N ILE A 350 20.02 24.07 7.97
CA ILE A 350 20.78 24.87 7.00
C ILE A 350 19.96 25.33 5.80
N VAL A 351 18.78 24.75 5.53
CA VAL A 351 17.95 25.04 4.34
C VAL A 351 16.69 25.87 4.67
N ARG A 352 15.82 25.41 5.60
CA ARG A 352 14.55 26.07 5.97
C ARG A 352 13.63 26.32 4.77
N THR A 353 13.28 25.24 4.06
CA THR A 353 12.59 25.27 2.76
C THR A 353 11.27 24.50 2.82
N PRO A 354 10.23 25.00 3.52
CA PRO A 354 8.98 24.25 3.76
C PRO A 354 8.13 23.99 2.50
N GLY A 355 8.54 24.50 1.33
CA GLY A 355 7.89 24.24 0.04
C GLY A 355 8.76 23.42 -0.92
N ALA A 356 9.81 22.75 -0.42
CA ALA A 356 10.69 21.88 -1.18
C ALA A 356 11.01 20.61 -0.39
N HIS A 357 11.31 19.53 -1.11
CA HIS A 357 11.71 18.24 -0.58
C HIS A 357 13.23 18.07 -0.68
N GLU A 358 13.93 18.55 0.34
CA GLU A 358 15.37 18.31 0.48
C GLU A 358 15.65 16.89 0.98
N ARG A 359 16.47 16.14 0.25
CA ARG A 359 16.78 14.73 0.58
C ARG A 359 18.20 14.31 0.20
N SER A 360 18.60 13.13 0.68
CA SER A 360 19.93 12.52 0.43
C SER A 360 21.11 13.46 0.73
N ALA A 361 21.02 14.28 1.78
CA ALA A 361 22.11 15.19 2.12
C ALA A 361 23.37 14.41 2.55
N THR A 362 24.51 14.79 1.97
CA THR A 362 25.82 14.17 2.25
C THR A 362 26.95 15.19 2.31
N TRP A 363 27.93 14.93 3.17
CA TRP A 363 29.12 15.75 3.32
C TRP A 363 30.07 15.58 2.14
N SER A 364 30.69 16.67 1.71
CA SER A 364 31.87 16.57 0.85
C SER A 364 33.02 15.89 1.62
N PRO A 365 33.82 15.03 0.99
CA PRO A 365 34.96 14.37 1.64
C PRO A 365 36.03 15.31 2.21
N ASP A 366 36.12 16.56 1.72
CA ASP A 366 36.98 17.61 2.28
C ASP A 366 36.38 18.34 3.50
N GLY A 367 35.13 18.03 3.86
CA GLY A 367 34.43 18.54 5.03
C GLY A 367 33.94 19.99 4.92
N LYS A 368 34.00 20.60 3.74
CA LYS A 368 33.65 22.03 3.56
C LYS A 368 32.21 22.26 3.14
N HIS A 369 31.58 21.29 2.50
CA HIS A 369 30.27 21.45 1.90
C HIS A 369 29.33 20.30 2.25
N ILE A 370 28.04 20.58 2.11
CA ILE A 370 26.97 19.58 2.17
C ILE A 370 26.20 19.71 0.85
N ALA A 371 26.11 18.62 0.09
CA ALA A 371 25.23 18.54 -1.07
C ALA A 371 23.94 17.81 -0.72
N TYR A 372 22.87 18.08 -1.45
CA TYR A 372 21.55 17.46 -1.30
C TYR A 372 20.76 17.57 -2.60
N ILE A 373 19.73 16.74 -2.74
CA ILE A 373 18.74 16.85 -3.83
C ILE A 373 17.60 17.73 -3.35
N SER A 374 17.20 18.71 -4.16
CA SER A 374 16.05 19.59 -3.95
C SER A 374 15.09 19.51 -5.12
N ASP A 375 13.81 19.75 -4.90
CA ASP A 375 12.82 19.98 -5.95
C ASP A 375 12.33 21.44 -6.04
N ALA A 376 13.04 22.38 -5.40
CA ALA A 376 12.63 23.78 -5.28
C ALA A 376 12.43 24.51 -6.63
N THR A 377 13.02 24.02 -7.71
CA THR A 377 12.83 24.57 -9.08
C THR A 377 11.56 24.05 -9.76
N GLY A 378 10.88 23.08 -9.14
CA GLY A 378 9.87 22.26 -9.77
C GLY A 378 10.40 20.95 -10.35
N GLU A 379 11.71 20.74 -10.48
CA GLU A 379 12.35 19.49 -10.91
C GLU A 379 13.41 19.06 -9.88
N THR A 380 13.81 17.78 -9.86
CA THR A 380 14.87 17.34 -8.93
C THR A 380 16.24 17.80 -9.40
N GLU A 381 16.93 18.58 -8.58
CA GLU A 381 18.24 19.17 -8.86
C GLU A 381 19.21 18.97 -7.69
N LEU A 382 20.51 18.94 -7.96
CA LEU A 382 21.55 18.93 -6.94
C LEU A 382 21.86 20.36 -6.49
N TYR A 383 21.89 20.55 -5.18
CA TYR A 383 22.29 21.78 -4.50
C TYR A 383 23.45 21.50 -3.56
N MET A 384 24.19 22.55 -3.24
CA MET A 384 25.30 22.50 -2.29
C MET A 384 25.36 23.75 -1.43
N GLN A 385 25.74 23.60 -0.16
CA GLN A 385 25.90 24.72 0.76
C GLN A 385 27.17 24.56 1.60
N PRO A 386 27.85 25.66 2.00
CA PRO A 386 28.95 25.57 2.96
C PRO A 386 28.50 24.94 4.28
N ALA A 387 29.30 24.02 4.80
CA ALA A 387 28.99 23.26 6.01
C ALA A 387 28.79 24.13 7.27
N GLU A 388 29.48 25.27 7.32
CA GLU A 388 29.36 26.24 8.41
C GLU A 388 28.07 27.10 8.34
N GLY A 389 27.38 27.06 7.20
CA GLY A 389 26.24 27.91 6.86
C GLY A 389 26.60 28.93 5.80
N GLY A 390 25.62 29.34 4.98
CA GLY A 390 25.81 30.26 3.86
C GLY A 390 24.70 30.16 2.83
N GLN A 391 24.83 30.83 1.69
CA GLN A 391 23.88 30.68 0.58
C GLN A 391 24.05 29.33 -0.12
N ALA A 392 22.93 28.71 -0.50
CA ALA A 392 22.93 27.50 -1.33
C ALA A 392 23.33 27.83 -2.77
N VAL A 393 24.03 26.90 -3.40
CA VAL A 393 24.48 26.94 -4.80
C VAL A 393 23.81 25.79 -5.52
N GLN A 394 22.98 26.12 -6.51
CA GLN A 394 22.44 25.14 -7.44
C GLN A 394 23.56 24.61 -8.35
N LEU A 395 23.71 23.28 -8.42
CA LEU A 395 24.73 22.57 -9.19
C LEU A 395 24.19 22.03 -10.52
N THR A 396 22.93 21.57 -10.58
CA THR A 396 22.29 21.12 -11.81
C THR A 396 21.07 21.98 -12.14
N LYS A 397 20.64 22.00 -13.41
CA LYS A 397 19.48 22.77 -13.87
C LYS A 397 18.77 22.06 -15.03
N ASN A 398 17.46 22.26 -15.12
CA ASN A 398 16.60 21.74 -16.17
C ASN A 398 16.68 20.21 -16.29
N ASN A 399 16.80 19.51 -15.17
CA ASN A 399 16.67 18.06 -15.19
C ASN A 399 15.30 17.66 -15.75
N ASP A 400 15.31 16.66 -16.62
CA ASP A 400 14.15 16.19 -17.37
C ASP A 400 13.54 14.91 -16.79
N THR A 401 13.99 14.52 -15.60
CA THR A 401 13.54 13.33 -14.88
C THR A 401 14.05 13.35 -13.43
N TYR A 402 13.53 12.42 -12.64
CA TYR A 402 13.86 12.23 -11.23
C TYR A 402 15.29 11.67 -10.99
N ILE A 403 16.14 12.41 -10.28
CA ILE A 403 17.41 11.90 -9.70
C ILE A 403 17.08 10.89 -8.61
N ARG A 404 17.72 9.72 -8.53
CA ARG A 404 17.50 8.78 -7.42
C ARG A 404 18.37 9.09 -6.22
N ASP A 405 19.67 8.97 -6.40
CA ASP A 405 20.66 9.19 -5.35
C ASP A 405 21.97 9.67 -5.98
N PHE A 406 22.94 10.06 -5.15
CA PHE A 406 24.24 10.54 -5.62
C PHE A 406 25.38 10.20 -4.66
N GLU A 407 26.61 10.16 -5.19
CA GLU A 407 27.84 9.93 -4.42
C GLU A 407 28.91 10.97 -4.77
N TRP A 408 29.68 11.38 -3.77
CA TRP A 408 30.83 12.27 -3.93
C TRP A 408 32.08 11.52 -4.36
N SER A 409 32.87 12.12 -5.25
CA SER A 409 34.25 11.65 -5.46
C SER A 409 35.09 11.90 -4.21
N PRO A 410 36.01 10.98 -3.82
CA PRO A 410 36.89 11.17 -2.65
C PRO A 410 37.71 12.47 -2.65
N ASP A 411 38.00 13.05 -3.82
CA ASP A 411 38.70 14.34 -3.94
C ASP A 411 37.78 15.59 -3.86
N SER A 412 36.47 15.39 -3.65
CA SER A 412 35.42 16.43 -3.56
C SER A 412 35.21 17.27 -4.83
N LYS A 413 35.73 16.86 -5.99
CA LYS A 413 35.62 17.64 -7.23
C LYS A 413 34.44 17.24 -8.12
N SER A 414 33.92 16.04 -7.93
CA SER A 414 32.85 15.48 -8.76
C SER A 414 31.77 14.83 -7.91
N ILE A 415 30.58 14.75 -8.49
CA ILE A 415 29.45 13.98 -7.96
C ILE A 415 28.96 13.05 -9.08
N VAL A 416 28.68 11.80 -8.76
CA VAL A 416 28.00 10.87 -9.67
C VAL A 416 26.57 10.66 -9.20
N TYR A 417 25.60 10.60 -10.11
CA TYR A 417 24.20 10.33 -9.76
C TYR A 417 23.48 9.51 -10.84
N THR A 418 22.45 8.78 -10.43
CA THR A 418 21.55 8.04 -11.34
C THR A 418 20.16 8.66 -11.39
N ASP A 419 19.41 8.39 -12.46
CA ASP A 419 18.09 8.98 -12.66
C ASP A 419 17.07 8.06 -13.36
N ARG A 420 15.82 8.53 -13.49
CA ARG A 420 14.68 7.72 -14.03
C ARG A 420 14.78 7.38 -15.50
N LYS A 421 15.73 7.96 -16.23
CA LYS A 421 16.01 7.60 -17.63
C LYS A 421 17.14 6.58 -17.77
N ASN A 422 17.51 5.91 -16.66
CA ASN A 422 18.56 4.89 -16.57
C ASN A 422 19.94 5.42 -16.96
N ARG A 423 20.23 6.69 -16.60
CA ARG A 423 21.53 7.32 -16.86
C ARG A 423 22.42 7.24 -15.62
N ILE A 424 23.73 7.11 -15.85
CA ILE A 424 24.76 7.52 -14.90
C ILE A 424 25.28 8.88 -15.37
N ASN A 425 25.21 9.90 -14.52
CA ASN A 425 25.67 11.25 -14.81
C ASN A 425 26.83 11.63 -13.89
N LEU A 426 27.87 12.25 -14.47
CA LEU A 426 29.02 12.79 -13.75
C LEU A 426 28.99 14.31 -13.78
N LEU A 427 28.82 14.92 -12.62
CA LEU A 427 28.80 16.37 -12.40
C LEU A 427 30.19 16.84 -11.93
N ASN A 428 30.78 17.80 -12.63
CA ASN A 428 31.90 18.58 -12.11
C ASN A 428 31.38 19.71 -11.20
N VAL A 429 31.84 19.75 -9.95
CA VAL A 429 31.28 20.65 -8.93
C VAL A 429 31.67 22.11 -9.15
N GLU A 430 32.88 22.37 -9.67
CA GLU A 430 33.39 23.72 -9.91
C GLU A 430 32.75 24.35 -11.15
N THR A 431 32.72 23.62 -12.27
CA THR A 431 32.20 24.13 -13.55
C THR A 431 30.70 23.93 -13.70
N LYS A 432 30.09 23.10 -12.85
CA LYS A 432 28.68 22.66 -12.91
C LYS A 432 28.32 21.92 -14.21
N GLN A 433 29.33 21.42 -14.92
CA GLN A 433 29.14 20.65 -16.13
C GLN A 433 28.69 19.23 -15.78
N VAL A 434 27.57 18.80 -16.35
CA VAL A 434 27.10 17.42 -16.30
C VAL A 434 27.52 16.69 -17.57
N THR A 435 28.13 15.52 -17.41
CA THR A 435 28.46 14.60 -18.51
C THR A 435 27.70 13.29 -18.30
N GLU A 436 26.89 12.89 -19.28
CA GLU A 436 26.32 11.54 -19.28
C GLU A 436 27.46 10.53 -19.47
N VAL A 437 27.66 9.66 -18.48
CA VAL A 437 28.67 8.59 -18.51
C VAL A 437 28.15 7.45 -19.38
N LEU A 438 26.91 7.02 -19.12
CA LEU A 438 26.21 6.01 -19.90
C LEU A 438 24.70 6.13 -19.68
N ARG A 439 23.93 5.56 -20.62
CA ARG A 439 22.49 5.33 -20.52
C ARG A 439 22.16 3.90 -20.92
N ASP A 440 21.52 3.16 -20.04
CA ASP A 440 21.10 1.78 -20.32
C ASP A 440 19.61 1.71 -20.70
N PRO A 441 19.27 1.26 -21.93
CA PRO A 441 17.89 1.21 -22.38
C PRO A 441 17.04 0.12 -21.69
N LYS A 442 17.66 -0.85 -21.00
CA LYS A 442 16.96 -2.01 -20.43
C LYS A 442 16.53 -1.78 -18.98
N LYS A 443 17.46 -1.31 -18.15
CA LYS A 443 17.27 -1.16 -16.69
C LYS A 443 18.26 -0.14 -16.16
N GLU A 444 17.91 0.50 -15.06
CA GLU A 444 18.82 1.39 -14.33
C GLU A 444 20.13 0.65 -13.95
N PRO A 445 21.30 1.21 -14.27
CA PRO A 445 22.56 0.87 -13.61
C PRO A 445 22.55 1.36 -12.16
N TYR A 446 22.98 0.55 -11.21
CA TYR A 446 22.89 0.85 -9.77
C TYR A 446 24.19 0.49 -9.03
N ASP A 447 24.24 0.75 -7.71
CA ASP A 447 25.42 0.59 -6.85
C ASP A 447 26.68 1.30 -7.41
N VAL A 448 26.51 2.53 -7.89
CA VAL A 448 27.59 3.33 -8.49
C VAL A 448 28.49 3.90 -7.39
N THR A 449 29.79 3.59 -7.39
CA THR A 449 30.75 4.09 -6.40
C THR A 449 32.08 4.52 -7.01
N PHE A 450 32.76 5.47 -6.38
CA PHE A 450 34.09 5.93 -6.80
C PHE A 450 35.23 5.06 -6.25
N SER A 451 36.30 4.96 -7.03
CA SER A 451 37.59 4.48 -6.52
C SER A 451 38.22 5.47 -5.54
N PRO A 452 39.08 5.03 -4.59
CA PRO A 452 39.72 5.90 -3.60
C PRO A 452 40.54 7.06 -4.19
N ASP A 453 41.02 6.91 -5.44
CA ASP A 453 41.77 7.93 -6.16
C ASP A 453 40.91 8.83 -7.07
N SER A 454 39.59 8.66 -7.04
CA SER A 454 38.58 9.39 -7.84
C SER A 454 38.69 9.23 -9.36
N LYS A 455 39.45 8.24 -9.86
CA LYS A 455 39.68 8.05 -11.31
C LYS A 455 38.80 7.00 -11.97
N TRP A 456 38.14 6.17 -11.17
CA TRP A 456 37.29 5.09 -11.64
C TRP A 456 35.91 5.14 -10.98
N LEU A 457 34.91 4.66 -11.70
CA LEU A 457 33.62 4.28 -11.16
C LEU A 457 33.51 2.75 -11.20
N ALA A 458 32.92 2.15 -10.17
CA ALA A 458 32.37 0.80 -10.24
C ALA A 458 30.85 0.89 -10.20
N TYR A 459 30.15 0.02 -10.92
CA TYR A 459 28.69 -0.07 -10.88
C TYR A 459 28.20 -1.42 -11.38
N THR A 460 26.93 -1.70 -11.10
CA THR A 460 26.22 -2.88 -11.59
C THR A 460 25.29 -2.52 -12.73
N ARG A 461 25.31 -3.31 -13.82
CA ARG A 461 24.46 -3.14 -15.00
C ARG A 461 24.04 -4.48 -15.59
N MET A 462 22.81 -4.56 -16.09
CA MET A 462 22.25 -5.79 -16.66
C MET A 462 22.80 -6.09 -18.07
N ALA A 463 23.34 -7.29 -18.27
CA ALA A 463 23.78 -7.76 -19.57
C ALA A 463 22.62 -8.25 -20.46
N ASP A 464 22.85 -8.60 -21.74
CA ASP A 464 21.78 -9.07 -22.64
C ASP A 464 21.16 -10.41 -22.25
N ASN A 465 21.80 -11.16 -21.37
CA ASN A 465 21.26 -12.41 -20.82
C ASN A 465 20.61 -12.18 -19.45
N GLU A 466 20.28 -10.93 -19.13
CA GLU A 466 19.51 -10.50 -17.95
C GLU A 466 20.22 -10.66 -16.60
N TYR A 467 21.47 -11.11 -16.59
CA TYR A 467 22.31 -11.13 -15.39
C TYR A 467 22.87 -9.73 -15.08
N ASP A 468 22.86 -9.36 -13.81
CA ASP A 468 23.46 -8.13 -13.29
C ASP A 468 25.00 -8.32 -13.16
N ILE A 469 25.77 -7.45 -13.83
CA ILE A 469 27.23 -7.55 -14.00
C ILE A 469 27.93 -6.32 -13.43
N ILE A 470 29.10 -6.53 -12.82
CA ILE A 470 29.93 -5.43 -12.31
C ILE A 470 30.88 -4.93 -13.39
N TYR A 471 30.89 -3.62 -13.59
CA TYR A 471 31.78 -2.92 -14.51
C TYR A 471 32.65 -1.90 -13.77
N LEU A 472 33.84 -1.66 -14.30
CA LEU A 472 34.72 -0.54 -13.96
C LEU A 472 34.77 0.45 -15.12
N TYR A 473 34.65 1.73 -14.84
CA TYR A 473 34.74 2.80 -15.84
C TYR A 473 35.84 3.78 -15.49
N ARG A 474 36.82 3.91 -16.37
CA ARG A 474 37.91 4.88 -16.25
C ARG A 474 37.44 6.23 -16.77
N ILE A 475 37.41 7.22 -15.88
CA ILE A 475 36.83 8.54 -16.18
C ILE A 475 37.65 9.31 -17.23
N ALA A 476 38.98 9.22 -17.16
CA ALA A 476 39.88 10.06 -17.96
C ALA A 476 39.77 9.82 -19.47
N ASP A 477 39.58 8.57 -19.90
CA ASP A 477 39.51 8.17 -21.31
C ASP A 477 38.22 7.44 -21.68
N LYS A 478 37.26 7.39 -20.75
CA LYS A 478 35.92 6.84 -20.94
C LYS A 478 35.90 5.34 -21.26
N LYS A 479 36.90 4.59 -20.76
CA LYS A 479 36.99 3.14 -20.99
C LYS A 479 36.22 2.36 -19.93
N GLU A 480 35.31 1.51 -20.37
CA GLU A 480 34.59 0.54 -19.53
C GLU A 480 35.27 -0.84 -19.59
N ILE A 481 35.31 -1.54 -18.45
CA ILE A 481 35.91 -2.86 -18.28
C ILE A 481 34.93 -3.73 -17.51
N GLN A 482 34.63 -4.92 -18.02
CA GLN A 482 33.80 -5.91 -17.33
C GLN A 482 34.62 -6.62 -16.24
N VAL A 483 34.13 -6.66 -15.00
CA VAL A 483 34.83 -7.34 -13.89
C VAL A 483 34.35 -8.78 -13.73
N THR A 484 33.04 -8.99 -13.73
CA THR A 484 32.42 -10.30 -13.51
C THR A 484 31.94 -10.89 -14.83
N ASP A 485 32.01 -12.21 -14.98
CA ASP A 485 31.43 -12.90 -16.13
C ASP A 485 29.89 -12.84 -16.15
N ARG A 486 29.30 -13.26 -17.29
CA ARG A 486 27.85 -13.25 -17.53
C ARG A 486 27.10 -14.48 -17.00
N TRP A 487 27.70 -15.30 -16.13
CA TRP A 487 27.08 -16.54 -15.65
C TRP A 487 26.36 -16.38 -14.31
N TYR A 488 26.59 -15.28 -13.59
CA TYR A 488 26.10 -15.11 -12.22
C TYR A 488 25.79 -13.65 -11.90
N ASP A 489 24.67 -13.41 -11.23
CA ASP A 489 24.30 -12.09 -10.74
C ASP A 489 25.33 -11.61 -9.73
N SER A 490 25.85 -10.42 -9.97
CA SER A 490 26.91 -9.80 -9.18
C SER A 490 26.55 -8.35 -8.91
N GLY A 491 26.65 -7.92 -7.65
CA GLY A 491 26.15 -6.62 -7.20
C GLY A 491 26.93 -6.03 -6.06
N SER A 492 26.62 -4.78 -5.73
CA SER A 492 27.18 -4.02 -4.62
C SER A 492 28.72 -3.95 -4.62
N PRO A 493 29.36 -3.50 -5.72
CA PRO A 493 30.80 -3.30 -5.75
C PRO A 493 31.25 -2.22 -4.76
N THR A 494 32.39 -2.42 -4.12
CA THR A 494 33.02 -1.44 -3.22
C THR A 494 34.53 -1.59 -3.26
N PHE A 495 35.26 -0.51 -3.52
CA PHE A 495 36.72 -0.53 -3.51
C PHE A 495 37.25 -0.64 -2.07
N SER A 496 38.34 -1.38 -1.88
CA SER A 496 39.14 -1.24 -0.67
C SER A 496 39.85 0.11 -0.66
N THR A 497 40.02 0.73 0.52
CA THR A 497 40.64 2.05 0.63
C THR A 497 42.09 2.09 0.16
N ASP A 498 42.79 0.95 0.14
CA ASP A 498 44.15 0.82 -0.39
C ASP A 498 44.22 0.58 -1.92
N GLY A 499 43.06 0.48 -2.58
CA GLY A 499 42.95 0.37 -4.03
C GLY A 499 43.35 -0.98 -4.62
N LYS A 500 43.46 -2.03 -3.80
CA LYS A 500 43.87 -3.37 -4.26
C LYS A 500 42.72 -4.30 -4.62
N TYR A 501 41.59 -4.14 -3.95
CA TYR A 501 40.44 -5.04 -4.07
C TYR A 501 39.18 -4.28 -4.51
N LEU A 502 38.34 -4.95 -5.30
CA LEU A 502 36.93 -4.63 -5.41
C LEU A 502 36.14 -5.73 -4.68
N VAL A 503 35.49 -5.38 -3.57
CA VAL A 503 34.59 -6.25 -2.80
C VAL A 503 33.22 -6.24 -3.45
N PHE A 504 32.56 -7.39 -3.55
CA PHE A 504 31.18 -7.46 -4.08
C PHE A 504 30.45 -8.74 -3.63
N SER A 505 29.14 -8.79 -3.85
CA SER A 505 28.34 -10.01 -3.69
C SER A 505 28.06 -10.68 -5.03
N SER A 506 28.01 -12.01 -5.06
CA SER A 506 27.66 -12.76 -6.28
C SER A 506 26.91 -14.06 -5.99
N MET A 507 25.93 -14.39 -6.84
CA MET A 507 25.06 -15.58 -6.75
C MET A 507 25.71 -16.84 -7.37
N ARG A 508 26.81 -17.32 -6.79
CA ARG A 508 27.61 -18.45 -7.32
C ARG A 508 27.50 -19.74 -6.49
N ASP A 509 26.77 -19.70 -5.37
CA ASP A 509 26.71 -20.83 -4.43
C ASP A 509 25.44 -21.69 -4.62
N PHE A 510 25.56 -22.75 -5.42
CA PHE A 510 24.47 -23.68 -5.70
C PHE A 510 24.28 -24.72 -4.61
N ASN A 511 23.18 -24.62 -3.86
CA ASN A 511 22.85 -25.54 -2.76
C ASN A 511 21.37 -25.94 -2.82
N PRO A 512 20.97 -26.85 -3.72
CA PRO A 512 19.59 -27.22 -3.87
C PRO A 512 19.11 -28.03 -2.66
N THR A 513 17.88 -27.79 -2.25
CA THR A 513 17.14 -28.60 -1.28
C THR A 513 15.94 -29.24 -1.96
N TYR A 514 15.50 -30.40 -1.48
CA TYR A 514 14.29 -31.03 -1.99
C TYR A 514 13.05 -30.40 -1.34
N GLY A 515 12.07 -30.04 -2.17
CA GLY A 515 10.77 -29.57 -1.70
C GLY A 515 10.04 -30.64 -0.89
N SER A 516 9.36 -30.25 0.19
CA SER A 516 8.62 -31.19 1.04
C SER A 516 7.22 -31.55 0.50
N LYS A 517 6.67 -30.72 -0.38
CA LYS A 517 5.34 -30.93 -0.99
C LYS A 517 5.40 -31.69 -2.31
N GLU A 518 6.51 -31.61 -3.02
CA GLU A 518 6.68 -32.24 -4.32
C GLU A 518 8.13 -32.68 -4.56
N TRP A 519 8.33 -33.60 -5.50
CA TRP A 519 9.67 -34.00 -5.90
C TRP A 519 10.26 -32.97 -6.87
N ASN A 520 10.69 -31.85 -6.30
CA ASN A 520 11.30 -30.73 -7.00
C ASN A 520 12.44 -30.14 -6.15
N HIS A 521 13.27 -29.31 -6.76
CA HIS A 521 14.39 -28.67 -6.09
C HIS A 521 14.10 -27.19 -5.81
N VAL A 522 14.64 -26.67 -4.71
CA VAL A 522 14.57 -25.26 -4.33
C VAL A 522 15.98 -24.78 -4.04
N TYR A 523 16.39 -23.70 -4.72
CA TYR A 523 17.58 -22.96 -4.37
C TYR A 523 17.21 -21.87 -3.36
N GLY A 524 17.83 -21.92 -2.18
CA GLY A 524 17.73 -20.85 -1.18
C GLY A 524 18.67 -19.69 -1.52
N TYR A 525 19.29 -19.09 -0.50
CA TYR A 525 20.30 -18.06 -0.72
C TYR A 525 21.56 -18.63 -1.41
N SER A 526 21.90 -18.09 -2.57
CA SER A 526 23.11 -18.43 -3.36
C SER A 526 24.20 -17.36 -3.32
N ASN A 527 24.01 -16.29 -2.53
CA ASN A 527 24.93 -15.15 -2.43
C ASN A 527 26.18 -15.47 -1.60
N GLY A 528 27.36 -15.24 -2.17
CA GLY A 528 28.64 -15.15 -1.47
C GLY A 528 29.23 -13.74 -1.52
N VAL A 529 30.36 -13.54 -0.82
CA VAL A 529 31.18 -12.31 -0.88
C VAL A 529 32.50 -12.63 -1.55
N TYR A 530 32.90 -11.78 -2.49
CA TYR A 530 34.05 -11.98 -3.37
C TYR A 530 34.94 -10.74 -3.41
N LEU A 531 36.21 -10.95 -3.73
CA LEU A 531 37.20 -9.91 -3.98
C LEU A 531 37.75 -10.08 -5.38
N ALA A 532 37.66 -9.06 -6.23
CA ALA A 532 38.47 -8.97 -7.45
C ALA A 532 39.80 -8.31 -7.12
N LEU A 533 40.91 -8.99 -7.42
CA LEU A 533 42.27 -8.45 -7.24
C LEU A 533 42.60 -7.59 -8.46
N LEU A 534 42.70 -6.27 -8.25
CA LEU A 534 42.72 -5.29 -9.33
C LEU A 534 44.01 -5.33 -10.16
N THR A 535 45.13 -5.79 -9.58
CA THR A 535 46.41 -5.96 -10.31
C THR A 535 46.90 -7.40 -10.24
N GLN A 536 47.70 -7.80 -11.24
CA GLN A 536 48.36 -9.11 -11.28
C GLN A 536 49.33 -9.34 -10.11
N ASP A 537 49.95 -8.26 -9.62
CA ASP A 537 50.91 -8.30 -8.51
C ASP A 537 50.25 -8.35 -7.12
N THR A 538 48.93 -8.17 -7.02
CA THR A 538 48.22 -8.24 -5.73
C THR A 538 48.10 -9.71 -5.31
N PRO A 539 48.74 -10.16 -4.21
CA PRO A 539 48.63 -11.55 -3.78
C PRO A 539 47.22 -11.85 -3.24
N SER A 540 46.78 -13.10 -3.42
CA SER A 540 45.57 -13.60 -2.77
C SER A 540 45.73 -13.58 -1.24
N PRO A 541 44.73 -13.11 -0.47
CA PRO A 541 44.75 -13.19 0.99
C PRO A 541 44.69 -14.64 1.51
N PHE A 542 44.40 -15.61 0.64
CA PHE A 542 44.29 -17.04 0.95
C PHE A 542 45.51 -17.87 0.56
N LEU A 543 46.65 -17.24 0.25
CA LEU A 543 47.89 -17.96 0.03
C LEU A 543 48.29 -18.74 1.30
N THR A 544 48.47 -20.05 1.16
CA THR A 544 48.94 -20.93 2.25
C THR A 544 50.34 -20.51 2.70
N LYS A 545 50.52 -20.31 4.02
CA LYS A 545 51.84 -20.08 4.63
C LYS A 545 52.35 -21.41 5.19
N ASP A 546 53.59 -21.77 4.89
CA ASP A 546 54.27 -22.94 5.46
C ASP A 546 54.95 -22.52 6.78
N ASP A 547 54.54 -23.12 7.91
CA ASP A 547 55.01 -22.80 9.27
C ASP A 547 56.52 -23.10 9.51
N GLY A 548 57.22 -23.66 8.51
CA GLY A 548 58.65 -23.97 8.58
C GLY A 548 59.58 -23.17 7.67
N SER A 549 59.08 -22.37 6.73
CA SER A 549 59.94 -21.62 5.80
C SER A 549 60.07 -20.15 6.21
N LYS A 550 61.25 -19.78 6.72
CA LYS A 550 61.72 -18.37 6.70
C LYS A 550 61.99 -17.96 5.24
N ALA A 551 60.95 -17.88 4.42
CA ALA A 551 60.98 -17.04 3.24
C ALA A 551 60.27 -15.75 3.64
N GLU A 552 61.05 -14.75 4.06
CA GLU A 552 60.53 -13.40 4.23
C GLU A 552 59.78 -13.00 2.96
N PRO A 553 58.54 -12.47 3.05
CA PRO A 553 57.97 -11.77 1.91
C PRO A 553 58.98 -10.68 1.55
N LYS A 554 59.46 -10.65 0.29
CA LYS A 554 60.27 -9.54 -0.20
C LYS A 554 59.55 -8.26 0.17
N LYS A 555 60.08 -7.54 1.16
CA LYS A 555 59.76 -6.15 1.39
C LYS A 555 59.99 -5.47 0.04
N VAL A 556 58.94 -4.97 -0.57
CA VAL A 556 59.10 -3.88 -1.52
C VAL A 556 59.64 -2.73 -0.66
N GLU A 557 60.95 -2.54 -0.68
CA GLU A 557 61.61 -1.39 -0.09
C GLU A 557 61.10 -0.15 -0.81
N ILE A 558 60.15 0.55 -0.17
CA ILE A 558 60.01 1.98 -0.38
C ILE A 558 61.26 2.58 0.26
N LYS A 559 62.22 3.04 -0.57
CA LYS A 559 63.34 3.85 -0.10
C LYS A 559 62.78 5.14 0.50
N VAL A 560 62.68 5.19 1.81
CA VAL A 560 62.62 6.44 2.56
C VAL A 560 64.06 6.73 2.98
N GLU A 561 64.69 7.71 2.35
CA GLU A 561 66.01 8.20 2.76
C GLU A 561 65.90 8.82 4.17
N GLU A 562 66.53 8.18 5.16
CA GLU A 562 66.75 8.75 6.49
C GLU A 562 67.87 9.81 6.44
N GLY A 563 67.46 11.07 6.26
CA GLY A 563 68.29 12.25 6.56
C GLY A 563 68.16 12.65 8.04
N LYS A 564 69.30 12.71 8.73
CA LYS A 564 69.45 13.12 10.15
C LYS A 564 68.73 14.44 10.51
N LYS A 565 68.20 14.46 11.74
CA LYS A 565 67.68 15.59 12.53
C LYS A 565 68.27 16.97 12.18
N LYS A 566 67.39 17.90 11.82
CA LYS A 566 67.33 19.29 12.31
C LYS A 566 65.89 19.80 12.21
N GLU A 567 65.42 20.46 13.26
CA GLU A 567 64.10 21.09 13.37
C GLU A 567 63.86 22.14 12.28
N THR A 568 62.69 22.12 11.65
CA THR A 568 61.85 23.27 11.30
C THR A 568 60.54 22.80 10.65
N ASP A 569 59.43 23.42 11.08
CA ASP A 569 58.06 23.18 10.64
C ASP A 569 57.88 23.27 9.11
N GLU A 570 57.31 22.22 8.50
CA GLU A 570 56.42 22.35 7.34
C GLU A 570 55.61 21.04 7.12
N LYS A 571 54.27 21.17 7.13
CA LYS A 571 53.31 20.07 6.95
C LYS A 571 53.43 19.45 5.54
N LYS A 572 54.06 18.27 5.43
CA LYS A 572 53.90 17.41 4.24
C LYS A 572 52.51 16.79 4.20
N LYS A 573 51.77 17.01 3.10
CA LYS A 573 50.53 16.31 2.76
C LYS A 573 50.81 14.81 2.52
N PRO A 574 49.91 13.90 2.91
CA PRO A 574 50.07 12.47 2.59
C PRO A 574 49.97 12.23 1.07
N GLU A 575 50.87 11.40 0.54
CA GLU A 575 50.80 10.88 -0.84
C GLU A 575 49.54 10.00 -0.98
N GLY A 576 48.70 10.28 -1.97
CA GLY A 576 47.41 9.59 -2.17
C GLY A 576 47.56 8.18 -2.77
N VAL A 577 46.59 7.32 -2.48
CA VAL A 577 46.44 6.00 -3.12
C VAL A 577 46.21 6.18 -4.62
N THR A 578 46.85 5.35 -5.46
CA THR A 578 46.58 5.29 -6.90
C THR A 578 46.04 3.92 -7.25
N VAL A 579 44.87 3.88 -7.88
CA VAL A 579 44.19 2.63 -8.23
C VAL A 579 44.63 2.22 -9.62
N LYS A 580 45.26 1.04 -9.70
CA LYS A 580 45.66 0.40 -10.95
C LYS A 580 44.77 -0.81 -11.20
N VAL A 581 44.34 -0.97 -12.44
CA VAL A 581 43.50 -2.09 -12.89
C VAL A 581 44.18 -2.73 -14.09
N ASP A 582 44.62 -3.97 -13.92
CA ASP A 582 45.05 -4.81 -15.03
C ASP A 582 43.80 -5.50 -15.58
N GLU A 583 43.51 -5.31 -16.87
CA GLU A 583 42.31 -5.84 -17.53
C GLU A 583 42.46 -7.34 -17.83
N ASP A 584 43.62 -7.72 -18.37
CA ASP A 584 43.90 -9.10 -18.78
C ASP A 584 43.75 -10.04 -17.59
N GLY A 585 42.82 -10.99 -17.67
CA GLY A 585 42.55 -11.98 -16.63
C GLY A 585 41.87 -11.46 -15.36
N LEU A 586 41.23 -10.27 -15.39
CA LEU A 586 40.60 -9.70 -14.18
C LEU A 586 39.52 -10.61 -13.57
N SER A 587 38.69 -11.24 -14.40
CA SER A 587 37.67 -12.20 -13.95
C SER A 587 38.27 -13.48 -13.36
N GLU A 588 39.49 -13.85 -13.77
CA GLU A 588 40.22 -15.02 -13.24
C GLU A 588 40.87 -14.72 -11.88
N ARG A 589 41.00 -13.43 -11.53
CA ARG A 589 41.56 -12.92 -10.27
C ARG A 589 40.50 -12.67 -9.20
N ILE A 590 39.36 -13.34 -9.27
CA ILE A 590 38.28 -13.24 -8.27
C ILE A 590 38.45 -14.35 -7.22
N VAL A 591 38.49 -13.98 -5.94
CA VAL A 591 38.56 -14.91 -4.81
C VAL A 591 37.32 -14.80 -3.91
N LYS A 592 36.89 -15.92 -3.34
CA LYS A 592 35.71 -16.02 -2.47
C LYS A 592 36.09 -15.92 -0.99
N LEU A 593 35.34 -15.16 -0.20
CA LEU A 593 35.45 -15.21 1.26
C LEU A 593 34.71 -16.44 1.83
N PRO A 594 35.30 -17.18 2.79
CA PRO A 594 34.69 -18.37 3.39
C PRO A 594 33.66 -17.97 4.47
N LEU A 595 32.55 -17.39 4.03
CA LEU A 595 31.47 -16.90 4.91
C LEU A 595 30.25 -17.82 4.91
N PRO A 596 29.50 -17.90 6.03
CA PRO A 596 28.19 -18.53 6.05
C PRO A 596 27.23 -17.94 5.03
N GLN A 597 26.31 -18.76 4.52
CA GLN A 597 25.30 -18.34 3.54
C GLN A 597 24.37 -17.26 4.09
N GLY A 598 23.94 -16.37 3.21
CA GLY A 598 22.95 -15.34 3.50
C GLY A 598 23.02 -14.20 2.49
N TYR A 599 22.10 -13.25 2.62
CA TYR A 599 22.21 -11.99 1.91
C TYR A 599 23.27 -11.10 2.60
N HIS A 600 24.27 -10.67 1.83
CA HIS A 600 25.38 -9.84 2.28
C HIS A 600 25.35 -8.48 1.56
N GLY A 601 25.56 -7.38 2.27
CA GLY A 601 25.62 -6.04 1.68
C GLY A 601 26.16 -5.00 2.66
N SER A 602 26.12 -3.71 2.30
CA SER A 602 26.72 -2.61 3.10
C SER A 602 28.23 -2.82 3.31
N PHE A 603 28.96 -2.99 2.20
CA PHE A 603 30.38 -3.32 2.24
C PHE A 603 31.25 -2.12 2.59
N TYR A 604 32.34 -2.38 3.31
CA TYR A 604 33.45 -1.45 3.48
C TYR A 604 34.74 -2.26 3.65
N SER A 605 35.86 -1.80 3.10
CA SER A 605 37.15 -2.46 3.31
C SER A 605 38.30 -1.48 3.45
N ASP A 606 39.12 -1.68 4.48
CA ASP A 606 40.37 -0.94 4.70
C ASP A 606 41.58 -1.56 3.98
N GLY A 607 41.36 -2.59 3.14
CA GLY A 607 42.39 -3.40 2.48
C GLY A 607 42.91 -4.58 3.31
N GLN A 608 42.63 -4.63 4.62
CA GLN A 608 42.98 -5.76 5.49
C GLN A 608 41.74 -6.48 6.04
N LYS A 609 40.65 -5.76 6.19
CA LYS A 609 39.38 -6.26 6.70
C LYS A 609 38.26 -5.92 5.72
N VAL A 610 37.23 -6.76 5.71
CA VAL A 610 36.02 -6.58 4.93
C VAL A 610 34.84 -6.58 5.90
N TYR A 611 34.15 -5.45 5.98
CA TYR A 611 32.95 -5.27 6.78
C TYR A 611 31.72 -5.45 5.89
N TYR A 612 30.68 -6.04 6.43
CA TYR A 612 29.41 -6.28 5.75
C TYR A 612 28.29 -6.50 6.75
N SER A 613 27.07 -6.44 6.25
CA SER A 613 25.87 -6.83 6.99
C SER A 613 25.35 -8.19 6.54
N ARG A 614 24.89 -9.01 7.50
CA ARG A 614 24.13 -10.25 7.28
C ARG A 614 23.03 -10.32 8.33
N ASN A 615 21.78 -10.60 7.93
CA ASN A 615 20.62 -10.65 8.84
C ASN A 615 20.50 -9.41 9.75
N ASN A 616 20.65 -8.22 9.17
CA ASN A 616 20.60 -6.92 9.85
C ASN A 616 21.65 -6.71 10.96
N SER A 617 22.71 -7.53 11.00
CA SER A 617 23.85 -7.36 11.91
C SER A 617 25.13 -7.10 11.11
N THR A 618 26.06 -6.34 11.68
CA THR A 618 27.35 -6.03 11.07
C THR A 618 28.40 -7.05 11.53
N TYR A 619 29.17 -7.55 10.57
CA TYR A 619 30.29 -8.45 10.74
C TYR A 619 31.54 -7.86 10.10
N VAL A 620 32.70 -8.38 10.50
CA VAL A 620 33.98 -8.10 9.89
C VAL A 620 34.70 -9.41 9.61
N TYR A 621 35.29 -9.52 8.43
CA TYR A 621 36.20 -10.59 8.05
C TYR A 621 37.62 -10.03 7.96
N ASP A 622 38.51 -10.52 8.81
CA ASP A 622 39.94 -10.16 8.78
C ASP A 622 40.66 -11.04 7.76
N LEU A 623 41.17 -10.44 6.67
CA LEU A 623 41.82 -11.16 5.57
C LEU A 623 43.14 -11.79 5.98
N ASN A 624 43.85 -11.20 6.94
CA ASN A 624 45.13 -11.71 7.42
C ASN A 624 44.95 -12.91 8.37
N LYS A 625 43.94 -12.83 9.24
CA LYS A 625 43.59 -13.91 10.19
C LYS A 625 42.65 -14.95 9.60
N GLN A 626 42.05 -14.65 8.44
CA GLN A 626 41.03 -15.44 7.77
C GLN A 626 39.83 -15.81 8.69
N LYS A 627 39.37 -14.84 9.47
CA LYS A 627 38.36 -15.06 10.53
C LYS A 627 37.25 -14.03 10.46
N GLU A 628 36.00 -14.50 10.55
CA GLU A 628 34.80 -13.69 10.76
C GLU A 628 34.60 -13.39 12.27
N GLU A 629 34.25 -12.14 12.59
CA GLU A 629 33.82 -11.73 13.92
C GLU A 629 32.58 -10.83 13.83
N THR A 630 31.68 -10.94 14.81
CA THR A 630 30.53 -10.05 14.93
C THR A 630 30.98 -8.68 15.43
N VAL A 631 30.62 -7.62 14.70
CA VAL A 631 30.88 -6.22 15.11
C VAL A 631 29.71 -5.69 15.95
N ALA A 632 28.51 -5.72 15.40
CA ALA A 632 27.32 -5.17 16.07
C ALA A 632 26.04 -5.93 15.66
N GLU A 633 25.32 -6.46 16.65
CA GLU A 633 24.05 -7.17 16.44
C GLU A 633 22.89 -6.19 16.22
N GLY A 634 22.07 -6.46 15.20
CA GLY A 634 20.90 -5.66 14.86
C GLY A 634 21.23 -4.23 14.37
N ALA A 635 22.46 -3.99 13.94
CA ALA A 635 22.92 -2.70 13.42
C ALA A 635 23.58 -2.86 12.04
N ARG A 636 23.37 -1.87 11.17
CA ARG A 636 24.10 -1.73 9.90
C ARG A 636 25.17 -0.64 10.04
N MET A 637 26.36 -0.90 9.53
CA MET A 637 27.49 0.02 9.53
C MET A 637 27.66 0.68 8.15
N TRP A 638 28.09 1.93 8.13
CA TRP A 638 28.61 2.59 6.92
C TRP A 638 29.83 3.45 7.27
N VAL A 639 30.64 3.75 6.26
CA VAL A 639 31.81 4.64 6.35
C VAL A 639 31.82 5.55 5.12
N GLU A 640 31.96 6.85 5.34
CA GLU A 640 32.02 7.83 4.25
C GLU A 640 33.38 7.81 3.56
N PRO A 641 33.48 8.20 2.27
CA PRO A 641 34.77 8.36 1.59
C PRO A 641 35.73 9.29 2.37
N GLY A 642 36.93 8.79 2.68
CA GLY A 642 37.92 9.52 3.48
C GLY A 642 37.59 9.65 4.98
N GLY A 643 36.50 9.03 5.43
CA GLY A 643 36.01 9.07 6.81
C GLY A 643 36.93 8.35 7.79
N LYS A 644 37.13 8.97 8.97
CA LYS A 644 37.91 8.38 10.07
C LYS A 644 37.08 7.55 11.05
N LYS A 645 35.76 7.63 10.94
CA LYS A 645 34.79 7.01 11.84
C LYS A 645 33.73 6.26 11.05
N ALA A 646 33.08 5.31 11.72
CA ALA A 646 31.96 4.56 11.20
C ALA A 646 30.64 5.06 11.81
N GLY A 647 29.61 5.12 10.97
CA GLY A 647 28.23 5.30 11.39
C GLY A 647 27.56 3.95 11.58
N PHE A 648 26.66 3.86 12.56
CA PHE A 648 25.80 2.69 12.78
C PHE A 648 24.34 3.11 12.88
N PHE A 649 23.47 2.37 12.20
CA PHE A 649 22.03 2.54 12.29
C PHE A 649 21.41 1.36 13.01
N LYS A 650 20.75 1.63 14.15
CA LYS A 650 20.06 0.62 14.97
C LYS A 650 18.83 1.25 15.61
N ASN A 651 17.68 0.58 15.53
CA ASN A 651 16.42 1.02 16.17
C ASN A 651 16.05 2.50 15.90
N ARG A 652 16.21 2.98 14.66
CA ARG A 652 15.99 4.38 14.24
C ARG A 652 16.91 5.41 14.91
N GLN A 653 18.03 4.97 15.46
CA GLN A 653 19.06 5.82 16.04
C GLN A 653 20.35 5.70 15.24
N VAL A 654 21.14 6.77 15.26
CA VAL A 654 22.47 6.84 14.67
C VAL A 654 23.51 6.83 15.78
N PHE A 655 24.55 6.03 15.62
CA PHE A 655 25.71 5.99 16.50
C PHE A 655 26.95 6.25 15.68
N VAL A 656 27.94 6.92 16.27
CA VAL A 656 29.22 7.20 15.63
C VAL A 656 30.34 6.66 16.51
N LYS A 657 31.17 5.79 15.95
CA LYS A 657 32.30 5.16 16.64
C LYS A 657 33.52 5.15 15.75
N ASP A 658 34.69 4.95 16.35
CA ASP A 658 35.88 4.63 15.55
C ASP A 658 35.64 3.31 14.79
N ILE A 659 36.27 3.17 13.62
CA ILE A 659 36.11 1.97 12.78
C ILE A 659 36.57 0.74 13.60
N PRO A 660 35.67 -0.18 13.95
CA PRO A 660 35.96 -1.16 14.98
C PRO A 660 36.78 -2.32 14.44
N SER A 661 37.73 -2.84 15.23
CA SER A 661 38.49 -4.04 14.87
C SER A 661 37.86 -5.36 15.37
N GLY A 662 36.71 -5.28 16.03
CA GLY A 662 35.97 -6.40 16.62
C GLY A 662 34.61 -5.96 17.19
N ARG A 663 34.04 -6.72 18.13
CA ARG A 663 32.73 -6.44 18.72
C ARG A 663 32.71 -5.09 19.46
N ILE A 664 31.65 -4.31 19.25
CA ILE A 664 31.41 -3.04 19.94
C ILE A 664 30.04 -2.98 20.60
N ASP A 665 29.92 -2.09 21.58
CA ASP A 665 28.65 -1.73 22.21
C ASP A 665 28.18 -0.36 21.68
N LEU A 666 26.95 -0.31 21.18
CA LEU A 666 26.35 0.90 20.62
C LEU A 666 25.60 1.66 21.71
N LYS A 667 26.38 2.38 22.52
CA LYS A 667 25.90 3.35 23.52
C LYS A 667 26.03 4.77 22.99
N ASP A 668 25.25 5.68 23.56
CA ASP A 668 25.27 7.12 23.30
C ASP A 668 24.91 7.46 21.85
N PRO A 669 23.63 7.31 21.46
CA PRO A 669 23.19 7.70 20.13
C PRO A 669 23.33 9.22 19.94
N VAL A 670 23.50 9.65 18.68
CA VAL A 670 23.48 11.08 18.34
C VAL A 670 22.16 11.69 18.78
N ASN A 671 22.22 12.84 19.46
CA ASN A 671 21.02 13.50 19.96
C ASN A 671 20.30 14.26 18.84
N PHE A 672 19.04 13.88 18.58
CA PHE A 672 18.17 14.51 17.59
C PHE A 672 17.08 15.41 18.21
N SER A 673 17.03 15.57 19.54
CA SER A 673 15.97 16.32 20.24
C SER A 673 15.85 17.78 19.81
N ASP A 674 16.95 18.36 19.34
CA ASP A 674 17.05 19.78 18.99
C ASP A 674 16.73 20.03 17.50
N MET A 675 16.40 18.99 16.75
CA MET A 675 15.88 19.13 15.40
C MET A 675 14.44 19.65 15.47
N LYS A 676 14.24 20.94 15.19
CA LYS A 676 12.92 21.55 15.12
C LYS A 676 12.61 21.97 13.68
N ILE A 677 11.47 21.52 13.18
CA ILE A 677 10.98 21.84 11.83
C ILE A 677 9.75 22.72 11.98
N THR A 678 9.75 23.88 11.30
CA THR A 678 8.55 24.72 11.21
C THR A 678 7.75 24.29 9.98
N ILE A 679 6.55 23.80 10.20
CA ILE A 679 5.65 23.33 9.14
C ILE A 679 4.82 24.51 8.64
N ASP A 680 4.78 24.68 7.32
CA ASP A 680 3.89 25.60 6.61
C ASP A 680 3.04 24.75 5.66
N TYR A 681 1.89 24.29 6.16
CA TYR A 681 1.05 23.30 5.46
C TYR A 681 0.62 23.76 4.07
N ALA A 682 0.39 25.06 3.86
CA ALA A 682 0.01 25.58 2.55
C ALA A 682 1.12 25.37 1.51
N LYS A 683 2.39 25.53 1.90
CA LYS A 683 3.54 25.30 1.01
C LYS A 683 3.87 23.82 0.88
N GLU A 684 3.87 23.10 1.99
CA GLU A 684 4.17 21.67 2.04
C GLU A 684 3.14 20.86 1.23
N TRP A 685 1.84 21.13 1.36
CA TRP A 685 0.81 20.44 0.58
C TRP A 685 0.86 20.77 -0.91
N ALA A 686 1.22 22.00 -1.28
CA ALA A 686 1.46 22.37 -2.67
C ALA A 686 2.67 21.63 -3.26
N GLN A 687 3.75 21.51 -2.50
CA GLN A 687 4.93 20.72 -2.90
C GLN A 687 4.58 19.24 -3.06
N ILE A 688 3.84 18.63 -2.13
CA ILE A 688 3.43 17.23 -2.18
C ILE A 688 2.54 16.96 -3.41
N TYR A 689 1.62 17.88 -3.72
CA TYR A 689 0.79 17.80 -4.93
C TYR A 689 1.65 17.80 -6.20
N ASP A 690 2.63 18.70 -6.26
CA ASP A 690 3.57 18.80 -7.38
C ASP A 690 4.46 17.56 -7.51
N GLU A 691 4.91 17.01 -6.39
CA GLU A 691 5.72 15.78 -6.36
C GLU A 691 4.91 14.56 -6.83
N ALA A 692 3.65 14.44 -6.40
CA ALA A 692 2.74 13.41 -6.88
C ALA A 692 2.53 13.50 -8.41
N TRP A 693 2.35 14.72 -8.93
CA TRP A 693 2.22 14.95 -10.38
C TRP A 693 3.47 14.50 -11.14
N ARG A 694 4.68 14.84 -10.66
CA ARG A 694 5.94 14.42 -11.28
C ARG A 694 6.18 12.92 -11.19
N ALA A 695 5.85 12.30 -10.05
CA ALA A 695 6.02 10.86 -9.86
C ALA A 695 5.27 10.05 -10.93
N PHE A 696 4.06 10.49 -11.31
CA PHE A 696 3.31 9.89 -12.42
C PHE A 696 3.87 10.28 -13.79
N ARG A 697 4.26 11.55 -14.00
CA ARG A 697 4.88 11.97 -15.27
C ARG A 697 6.12 11.13 -15.62
N ASP A 698 6.96 10.87 -14.62
CA ASP A 698 8.26 10.21 -14.81
C ASP A 698 8.21 8.69 -14.63
N GLY A 699 7.06 8.15 -14.19
CA GLY A 699 6.93 6.73 -13.83
C GLY A 699 5.73 6.02 -14.43
N PHE A 700 4.83 6.70 -15.14
CA PHE A 700 3.72 6.02 -15.78
C PHE A 700 4.23 5.14 -16.93
N TYR A 701 3.69 3.93 -17.06
CA TYR A 701 4.21 2.90 -17.97
C TYR A 701 4.22 3.30 -19.46
N LEU A 702 3.43 4.30 -19.85
CA LEU A 702 3.43 4.90 -21.18
C LEU A 702 3.72 6.39 -21.11
N GLU A 703 4.76 6.85 -21.80
CA GLU A 703 5.11 8.29 -21.83
C GLU A 703 3.98 9.18 -22.37
N ASN A 704 3.08 8.63 -23.21
CA ASN A 704 1.93 9.37 -23.74
C ASN A 704 0.76 9.50 -22.74
N MET A 705 0.85 8.88 -21.56
CA MET A 705 -0.14 8.98 -20.47
C MET A 705 -1.59 8.73 -20.92
N HIS A 706 -1.81 7.74 -21.78
CA HIS A 706 -3.12 7.45 -22.41
C HIS A 706 -3.72 8.62 -23.22
N GLY A 707 -2.87 9.55 -23.68
CA GLY A 707 -3.28 10.75 -24.40
C GLY A 707 -3.81 11.88 -23.50
N VAL A 708 -3.68 11.76 -22.17
CA VAL A 708 -4.06 12.81 -21.23
C VAL A 708 -3.04 13.95 -21.27
N ASP A 709 -3.51 15.20 -21.42
CA ASP A 709 -2.66 16.38 -21.19
C ASP A 709 -2.36 16.51 -19.71
N TRP A 710 -1.26 15.90 -19.29
CA TRP A 710 -0.88 15.83 -17.89
C TRP A 710 -0.59 17.20 -17.28
N LYS A 711 -0.05 18.15 -18.07
CA LYS A 711 0.19 19.52 -17.59
C LYS A 711 -1.13 20.25 -17.33
N ALA A 712 -2.12 20.08 -18.22
CA ALA A 712 -3.46 20.63 -17.99
C ALA A 712 -4.13 20.00 -16.76
N MET A 713 -3.95 18.70 -16.50
CA MET A 713 -4.49 18.05 -15.30
C MET A 713 -3.90 18.64 -14.01
N LYS A 714 -2.60 18.97 -13.98
CA LYS A 714 -2.00 19.70 -12.86
C LYS A 714 -2.73 21.02 -12.60
N GLN A 715 -2.95 21.81 -13.65
CA GLN A 715 -3.56 23.14 -13.52
C GLN A 715 -5.03 23.04 -13.09
N LYS A 716 -5.78 22.07 -13.66
CA LYS A 716 -7.18 21.81 -13.37
C LYS A 716 -7.43 21.56 -11.88
N TYR A 717 -6.58 20.78 -11.21
CA TYR A 717 -6.78 20.42 -9.81
C TYR A 717 -6.06 21.38 -8.83
N ALA A 718 -4.96 22.03 -9.25
CA ALA A 718 -4.23 22.99 -8.40
C ALA A 718 -5.10 24.17 -7.90
N VAL A 719 -6.18 24.52 -8.61
CA VAL A 719 -7.13 25.59 -8.18
C VAL A 719 -7.81 25.30 -6.83
N LEU A 720 -7.78 24.05 -6.37
CA LEU A 720 -8.35 23.62 -5.08
C LEU A 720 -7.33 23.66 -3.93
N LEU A 721 -6.03 23.74 -4.21
CA LEU A 721 -4.97 23.74 -3.17
C LEU A 721 -5.16 24.81 -2.09
N PRO A 722 -5.55 26.06 -2.39
CA PRO A 722 -5.74 27.09 -1.36
C PRO A 722 -6.83 26.74 -0.33
N TYR A 723 -7.75 25.83 -0.71
CA TYR A 723 -8.91 25.43 0.09
C TYR A 723 -8.69 24.13 0.86
N VAL A 724 -7.55 23.45 0.67
CA VAL A 724 -7.15 22.29 1.47
C VAL A 724 -6.94 22.78 2.91
N LYS A 725 -7.74 22.29 3.86
CA LYS A 725 -7.66 22.64 5.28
C LYS A 725 -7.53 21.44 6.22
N ASN A 726 -7.53 20.23 5.66
CA ASN A 726 -7.20 18.99 6.34
C ASN A 726 -6.32 18.13 5.42
N ARG A 727 -5.43 17.30 5.99
CA ARG A 727 -4.57 16.42 5.21
C ARG A 727 -5.38 15.49 4.28
N GLN A 728 -6.55 15.02 4.69
CA GLN A 728 -7.39 14.15 3.85
C GLN A 728 -7.89 14.85 2.57
N ASP A 729 -8.05 16.18 2.59
CA ASP A 729 -8.44 16.95 1.41
C ASP A 729 -7.36 16.89 0.32
N LEU A 730 -6.08 16.90 0.71
CA LEU A 730 -4.95 16.73 -0.22
C LEU A 730 -4.91 15.31 -0.80
N THR A 731 -5.18 14.27 0.01
CA THR A 731 -5.26 12.89 -0.51
C THR A 731 -6.35 12.79 -1.58
N TYR A 732 -7.53 13.36 -1.31
CA TYR A 732 -8.61 13.41 -2.28
C TYR A 732 -8.18 14.15 -3.56
N LEU A 733 -7.54 15.31 -3.43
CA LEU A 733 -7.15 16.12 -4.58
C LEU A 733 -6.13 15.41 -5.48
N ILE A 734 -5.10 14.79 -4.89
CA ILE A 734 -4.13 13.98 -5.64
C ILE A 734 -4.87 12.80 -6.29
N GLY A 735 -5.78 12.16 -5.56
CA GLY A 735 -6.57 11.04 -6.06
C GLY A 735 -7.42 11.37 -7.28
N GLU A 736 -8.09 12.53 -7.28
CA GLU A 736 -8.85 13.02 -8.43
C GLU A 736 -7.94 13.30 -9.64
N MET A 737 -6.76 13.86 -9.43
CA MET A 737 -5.77 14.13 -10.49
C MET A 737 -5.26 12.84 -11.13
N ILE A 738 -4.79 11.87 -10.34
CA ILE A 738 -4.23 10.62 -10.88
C ILE A 738 -5.31 9.73 -11.49
N GLY A 739 -6.55 9.83 -11.02
CA GLY A 739 -7.68 9.07 -11.55
C GLY A 739 -8.04 9.39 -13.01
N GLU A 740 -7.62 10.55 -13.53
CA GLU A 740 -7.82 10.95 -14.93
C GLU A 740 -7.07 10.07 -15.93
N LEU A 741 -6.06 9.33 -15.47
CA LEU A 741 -5.27 8.43 -16.33
C LEU A 741 -6.03 7.16 -16.74
N ASN A 742 -7.22 6.91 -16.18
CA ASN A 742 -8.02 5.71 -16.45
C ASN A 742 -7.20 4.42 -16.37
N CYS A 743 -6.50 4.24 -15.27
CA CYS A 743 -5.66 3.08 -15.06
C CYS A 743 -5.88 2.56 -13.64
N GLY A 744 -5.94 1.24 -13.50
CA GLY A 744 -5.86 0.59 -12.22
C GLY A 744 -4.57 0.96 -11.53
N HIS A 745 -4.44 0.58 -10.25
CA HIS A 745 -3.13 0.65 -9.58
C HIS A 745 -2.56 2.05 -9.33
N ALA A 746 -3.17 3.11 -9.85
CA ALA A 746 -2.90 4.48 -9.48
C ALA A 746 -3.46 4.72 -8.08
N TYR A 747 -2.63 4.74 -7.03
CA TYR A 747 -3.09 4.93 -5.64
C TYR A 747 -2.36 6.06 -4.93
N VAL A 748 -3.02 6.65 -3.94
CA VAL A 748 -2.43 7.59 -2.98
C VAL A 748 -2.51 6.98 -1.59
N ASN A 749 -1.38 6.85 -0.91
CA ASN A 749 -1.33 6.49 0.50
C ASN A 749 -1.17 7.78 1.31
N THR A 750 -2.12 8.04 2.21
CA THR A 750 -2.14 9.28 3.00
C THR A 750 -0.91 9.34 3.92
N GLY A 751 -0.24 10.50 3.94
CA GLY A 751 0.86 10.79 4.85
C GLY A 751 0.43 11.03 6.30
N GLU A 752 1.30 11.66 7.06
CA GLU A 752 1.04 12.00 8.46
C GLU A 752 -0.17 12.92 8.64
N MET A 753 -1.04 12.60 9.59
CA MET A 753 -2.17 13.41 10.00
C MET A 753 -2.52 13.15 11.47
N ASP A 754 -3.22 14.08 12.10
CA ASP A 754 -3.82 13.86 13.42
C ASP A 754 -4.96 12.84 13.32
N ARG A 755 -4.98 11.89 14.25
CA ARG A 755 -6.01 10.84 14.33
C ARG A 755 -6.37 10.55 15.78
N PRO A 756 -7.64 10.27 16.07
CA PRO A 756 -8.02 9.75 17.37
C PRO A 756 -7.39 8.35 17.56
N LYS A 757 -7.04 8.01 18.80
CA LYS A 757 -6.46 6.70 19.11
C LYS A 757 -7.53 5.63 18.96
N ARG A 758 -7.37 4.70 18.01
CA ARG A 758 -8.28 3.55 17.85
C ARG A 758 -8.29 2.66 19.10
N ILE A 759 -9.48 2.21 19.50
CA ILE A 759 -9.69 1.35 20.67
C ILE A 759 -10.31 0.04 20.17
N LYS A 760 -9.53 -1.04 20.17
CA LYS A 760 -9.95 -2.32 19.60
C LYS A 760 -11.13 -2.92 20.37
N THR A 761 -12.26 -3.13 19.70
CA THR A 761 -13.43 -3.83 20.27
C THR A 761 -13.17 -5.34 20.29
N GLY A 762 -13.43 -6.00 21.43
CA GLY A 762 -13.33 -7.46 21.55
C GLY A 762 -14.54 -8.17 20.96
N LEU A 763 -14.30 -9.23 20.19
CA LEU A 763 -15.32 -10.07 19.55
C LEU A 763 -15.36 -11.48 20.15
N LEU A 764 -16.50 -12.15 20.08
CA LEU A 764 -16.75 -13.37 20.85
C LEU A 764 -16.51 -14.67 20.05
N GLY A 765 -16.29 -14.57 18.75
CA GLY A 765 -16.34 -15.70 17.83
C GLY A 765 -17.75 -16.29 17.75
N ALA A 766 -18.79 -15.45 17.77
CA ALA A 766 -20.19 -15.88 17.86
C ALA A 766 -21.20 -14.84 17.33
N GLU A 767 -22.34 -15.33 16.82
CA GLU A 767 -23.51 -14.50 16.49
C GLU A 767 -24.45 -14.46 17.71
N ILE A 768 -24.98 -13.27 18.02
CA ILE A 768 -25.80 -13.01 19.20
C ILE A 768 -27.10 -12.29 18.84
N SER A 769 -28.11 -12.43 19.70
CA SER A 769 -29.36 -11.67 19.64
C SER A 769 -29.67 -11.00 20.99
N ARG A 770 -30.49 -9.95 20.97
CA ARG A 770 -31.01 -9.33 22.19
C ARG A 770 -32.39 -9.92 22.50
N ASP A 771 -32.55 -10.50 23.69
CA ASP A 771 -33.81 -11.05 24.17
C ASP A 771 -34.73 -9.96 24.75
N LYS A 772 -36.02 -10.27 24.87
CA LYS A 772 -37.03 -9.36 25.46
C LYS A 772 -36.72 -8.97 26.91
N SER A 773 -35.98 -9.79 27.64
CA SER A 773 -35.46 -9.46 28.98
C SER A 773 -34.37 -8.39 28.99
N GLY A 774 -33.82 -8.03 27.83
CA GLY A 774 -32.67 -7.16 27.64
C GLY A 774 -31.32 -7.90 27.64
N PHE A 775 -31.25 -9.14 28.15
CA PHE A 775 -30.03 -9.95 28.08
C PHE A 775 -29.75 -10.44 26.65
N PHE A 776 -28.53 -10.90 26.40
CA PHE A 776 -28.11 -11.35 25.06
C PHE A 776 -27.99 -12.87 25.00
N ARG A 777 -28.45 -13.48 23.90
CA ARG A 777 -28.44 -14.92 23.69
C ARG A 777 -27.43 -15.31 22.60
N LEU A 778 -26.66 -16.37 22.83
CA LEU A 778 -25.78 -16.97 21.83
C LEU A 778 -26.62 -17.70 20.78
N GLU A 779 -26.66 -17.19 19.55
CA GLU A 779 -27.38 -17.82 18.44
C GLU A 779 -26.50 -18.82 17.70
N LYS A 780 -25.21 -18.52 17.57
CA LYS A 780 -24.23 -19.39 16.91
C LYS A 780 -22.85 -19.15 17.47
N ILE A 781 -22.09 -20.22 17.66
CA ILE A 781 -20.66 -20.14 17.97
C ILE A 781 -19.90 -20.51 16.69
N LEU A 782 -19.02 -19.62 16.24
CA LEU A 782 -18.25 -19.81 15.00
C LEU A 782 -17.21 -20.93 15.23
N PRO A 783 -17.25 -22.02 14.45
CA PRO A 783 -16.23 -23.05 14.57
C PRO A 783 -14.93 -22.60 13.88
N GLY A 784 -13.81 -23.14 14.31
CA GLY A 784 -12.50 -22.84 13.74
C GLY A 784 -11.51 -23.99 13.90
N GLU A 785 -10.22 -23.70 13.83
CA GLU A 785 -9.14 -24.70 13.83
C GLU A 785 -8.34 -24.66 15.15
N SER A 786 -8.20 -25.79 15.84
CA SER A 786 -7.76 -25.80 17.24
C SER A 786 -6.27 -25.51 17.46
N TRP A 787 -5.43 -25.65 16.43
CA TRP A 787 -3.99 -25.43 16.50
C TRP A 787 -3.53 -24.10 15.88
N THR A 788 -4.46 -23.32 15.33
CA THR A 788 -4.18 -22.03 14.69
C THR A 788 -4.80 -20.92 15.54
N PRO A 789 -4.01 -20.12 16.29
CA PRO A 789 -4.55 -19.13 17.23
C PRO A 789 -5.52 -18.12 16.60
N SER A 790 -5.27 -17.67 15.36
CA SER A 790 -6.15 -16.76 14.63
C SER A 790 -7.46 -17.38 14.16
N LEU A 791 -7.56 -18.72 14.13
CA LEU A 791 -8.78 -19.45 13.79
C LEU A 791 -9.43 -20.06 15.02
N ARG A 792 -9.15 -19.55 16.22
CA ARG A 792 -9.66 -20.11 17.46
C ARG A 792 -10.80 -19.25 18.01
N SER A 793 -12.05 -19.72 17.89
CA SER A 793 -13.18 -19.04 18.54
C SER A 793 -13.05 -19.15 20.07
N PRO A 794 -13.08 -18.02 20.82
CA PRO A 794 -12.85 -18.01 22.27
C PRO A 794 -13.82 -18.90 23.05
N LEU A 795 -15.07 -18.98 22.59
CA LEU A 795 -16.12 -19.77 23.24
C LEU A 795 -15.98 -21.29 23.03
N THR A 796 -15.08 -21.71 22.13
CA THR A 796 -14.77 -23.12 21.86
C THR A 796 -13.58 -23.65 22.65
N GLU A 797 -12.99 -22.84 23.55
CA GLU A 797 -11.87 -23.27 24.38
C GLU A 797 -12.27 -24.40 25.36
N PRO A 798 -11.41 -25.43 25.56
CA PRO A 798 -11.72 -26.53 26.46
C PRO A 798 -11.91 -25.98 27.87
N GLY A 799 -13.02 -26.34 28.50
CA GLY A 799 -13.38 -25.83 29.82
C GLY A 799 -14.40 -24.68 29.80
N ILE A 800 -14.52 -23.93 28.71
CA ILE A 800 -15.53 -22.85 28.60
C ILE A 800 -16.94 -23.40 28.53
N LYS A 801 -17.17 -24.54 27.85
CA LYS A 801 -18.48 -25.23 27.78
C LYS A 801 -19.66 -24.32 27.37
N ALA A 802 -19.43 -23.27 26.57
CA ALA A 802 -20.48 -22.42 26.00
C ALA A 802 -21.37 -23.21 25.04
N GLN A 803 -22.68 -22.96 25.09
CA GLN A 803 -23.65 -23.61 24.22
C GLN A 803 -24.50 -22.58 23.48
N VAL A 804 -24.91 -22.93 22.25
CA VAL A 804 -25.95 -22.19 21.55
C VAL A 804 -27.22 -22.21 22.41
N GLY A 805 -27.83 -21.04 22.58
CA GLY A 805 -28.97 -20.82 23.47
C GLY A 805 -28.62 -20.32 24.87
N ASP A 806 -27.35 -20.39 25.30
CA ASP A 806 -26.91 -19.74 26.55
C ASP A 806 -27.08 -18.21 26.44
N PHE A 807 -27.46 -17.59 27.55
CA PHE A 807 -27.49 -16.14 27.74
C PHE A 807 -26.17 -15.64 28.31
N ILE A 808 -25.63 -14.57 27.72
CA ILE A 808 -24.57 -13.76 28.30
C ILE A 808 -25.24 -12.72 29.20
N VAL A 809 -25.25 -12.99 30.50
CA VAL A 809 -26.00 -12.17 31.47
C VAL A 809 -25.14 -11.10 32.14
N ALA A 810 -23.81 -11.24 32.13
CA ALA A 810 -22.89 -10.19 32.56
C ALA A 810 -21.53 -10.27 31.84
N ILE A 811 -20.87 -9.13 31.66
CA ILE A 811 -19.47 -9.02 31.21
C ILE A 811 -18.72 -8.22 32.27
N ASP A 812 -17.61 -8.77 32.79
CA ASP A 812 -16.83 -8.19 33.90
C ASP A 812 -17.71 -7.75 35.09
N GLY A 813 -18.75 -8.55 35.39
CA GLY A 813 -19.71 -8.28 36.47
C GLY A 813 -20.80 -7.25 36.14
N VAL A 814 -20.75 -6.58 34.99
CA VAL A 814 -21.79 -5.63 34.54
C VAL A 814 -22.93 -6.40 33.86
N PRO A 815 -24.18 -6.32 34.36
CA PRO A 815 -25.31 -7.01 33.73
C PRO A 815 -25.56 -6.49 32.31
N THR A 816 -25.65 -7.39 31.33
CA THR A 816 -25.71 -6.98 29.92
C THR A 816 -27.05 -6.34 29.52
N ASN A 817 -28.12 -6.61 30.28
CA ASN A 817 -29.41 -5.95 30.08
C ASN A 817 -29.42 -4.45 30.44
N THR A 818 -28.32 -3.91 30.96
CA THR A 818 -28.13 -2.46 31.20
C THR A 818 -27.69 -1.68 29.97
N VAL A 819 -27.28 -2.36 28.89
CA VAL A 819 -26.84 -1.75 27.64
C VAL A 819 -27.77 -2.14 26.48
N ASN A 820 -27.84 -1.28 25.46
CA ASN A 820 -28.57 -1.59 24.22
C ASN A 820 -27.78 -2.50 23.28
N ASP A 821 -26.45 -2.40 23.33
CA ASP A 821 -25.50 -3.18 22.56
C ASP A 821 -24.47 -3.82 23.50
N LEU A 822 -24.35 -5.15 23.45
CA LEU A 822 -23.40 -5.91 24.25
C LEU A 822 -21.95 -5.46 24.00
N PHE A 823 -21.61 -5.11 22.76
CA PHE A 823 -20.24 -4.77 22.36
C PHE A 823 -19.75 -3.46 22.99
N ALA A 824 -20.65 -2.62 23.52
CA ALA A 824 -20.28 -1.48 24.34
C ALA A 824 -19.44 -1.89 25.58
N LEU A 825 -19.70 -3.07 26.15
CA LEU A 825 -18.94 -3.63 27.27
C LEU A 825 -17.62 -4.31 26.85
N LEU A 826 -17.40 -4.46 25.54
CA LEU A 826 -16.23 -5.12 24.95
C LEU A 826 -15.27 -4.15 24.27
N VAL A 827 -15.54 -2.85 24.30
CA VAL A 827 -14.59 -1.82 23.84
C VAL A 827 -13.30 -1.91 24.64
N GLY A 828 -12.17 -2.06 23.94
CA GLY A 828 -10.84 -2.21 24.55
C GLY A 828 -10.54 -3.61 25.10
N LYS A 829 -11.38 -4.61 24.79
CA LYS A 829 -11.24 -5.98 25.30
C LYS A 829 -10.64 -6.98 24.30
N ALA A 830 -10.28 -6.55 23.09
CA ALA A 830 -9.56 -7.40 22.14
C ALA A 830 -8.24 -7.91 22.75
N ASP A 831 -8.03 -9.23 22.73
CA ASP A 831 -6.90 -9.96 23.33
C ASP A 831 -6.71 -9.82 24.85
N VAL A 832 -7.66 -9.18 25.54
CA VAL A 832 -7.64 -8.98 27.00
C VAL A 832 -8.50 -10.05 27.68
N PRO A 833 -7.99 -10.77 28.70
CA PRO A 833 -8.81 -11.67 29.51
C PRO A 833 -10.07 -10.98 30.04
N THR A 834 -11.24 -11.52 29.71
CA THR A 834 -12.55 -10.91 29.99
C THR A 834 -13.48 -11.96 30.60
N GLU A 835 -14.13 -11.63 31.72
CA GLU A 835 -15.08 -12.53 32.39
C GLU A 835 -16.46 -12.43 31.72
N LEU A 836 -17.02 -13.58 31.32
CA LEU A 836 -18.42 -13.71 30.91
C LEU A 836 -19.18 -14.52 31.96
N SER A 837 -20.38 -14.05 32.30
CA SER A 837 -21.36 -14.83 33.05
C SER A 837 -22.39 -15.43 32.09
N LEU A 838 -22.37 -16.75 31.95
CA LEU A 838 -23.25 -17.51 31.06
C LEU A 838 -24.37 -18.21 31.84
N ASN A 839 -25.58 -18.24 31.31
CA ASN A 839 -26.71 -18.90 31.97
C ASN A 839 -27.68 -19.48 30.93
N SER A 840 -28.28 -20.64 31.18
CA SER A 840 -29.31 -21.19 30.29
C SER A 840 -30.65 -20.43 30.37
N LYS A 841 -30.78 -19.52 31.34
CA LYS A 841 -31.93 -18.63 31.54
C LYS A 841 -31.50 -17.17 31.50
N ALA A 842 -32.39 -16.29 31.05
CA ALA A 842 -32.17 -14.84 30.99
C ALA A 842 -32.23 -14.17 32.38
N GLN A 843 -31.34 -14.55 33.28
CA GLN A 843 -31.25 -14.04 34.65
C GLN A 843 -29.83 -14.15 35.20
N LEU A 844 -29.47 -13.28 36.16
CA LEU A 844 -28.15 -13.31 36.81
C LEU A 844 -27.98 -14.53 37.73
N ASN A 845 -29.03 -14.95 38.41
CA ASN A 845 -28.93 -16.03 39.40
C ASN A 845 -28.64 -17.39 38.74
N GLY A 846 -27.64 -18.09 39.26
CA GLY A 846 -27.18 -19.38 38.73
C GLY A 846 -26.26 -19.29 37.51
N ALA A 847 -25.82 -18.08 37.12
CA ALA A 847 -24.88 -17.92 36.02
C ALA A 847 -23.50 -18.50 36.37
N ARG A 848 -22.89 -19.18 35.41
CA ARG A 848 -21.51 -19.69 35.50
C ARG A 848 -20.54 -18.67 34.92
N LYS A 849 -19.45 -18.42 35.62
CA LYS A 849 -18.40 -17.51 35.17
C LYS A 849 -17.35 -18.25 34.37
N VAL A 850 -16.95 -17.68 33.24
CA VAL A 850 -15.85 -18.15 32.41
C VAL A 850 -14.98 -16.96 32.01
N VAL A 851 -13.69 -17.18 31.83
CA VAL A 851 -12.78 -16.16 31.31
C VAL A 851 -12.39 -16.54 29.90
N ILE A 852 -12.64 -15.63 28.96
CA ILE A 852 -12.22 -15.78 27.57
C ILE A 852 -11.18 -14.72 27.21
N ARG A 853 -10.52 -14.90 26.08
CA ARG A 853 -9.76 -13.85 25.41
C ARG A 853 -10.53 -13.47 24.14
N PRO A 854 -11.28 -12.35 24.13
CA PRO A 854 -12.00 -11.89 22.94
C PRO A 854 -11.05 -11.64 21.76
N LEU A 855 -11.54 -11.86 20.55
CA LEU A 855 -10.78 -11.66 19.32
C LEU A 855 -10.75 -10.18 18.92
N GLU A 856 -9.72 -9.77 18.18
CA GLU A 856 -9.71 -8.49 17.48
C GLU A 856 -10.60 -8.48 16.23
N GLU A 857 -10.69 -9.62 15.53
CA GLU A 857 -11.46 -9.80 14.30
C GLU A 857 -12.08 -11.22 14.21
N GLU A 858 -13.17 -11.37 13.47
CA GLU A 858 -13.87 -12.66 13.27
C GLU A 858 -13.88 -13.11 11.81
N HIS A 859 -13.38 -12.29 10.88
CA HIS A 859 -13.37 -12.59 9.45
C HIS A 859 -12.61 -13.88 9.14
N SER A 860 -11.48 -14.14 9.80
CA SER A 860 -10.72 -15.39 9.59
C SER A 860 -11.56 -16.65 9.89
N LEU A 861 -12.42 -16.59 10.92
CA LEU A 861 -13.35 -17.67 11.24
C LEU A 861 -14.45 -17.84 10.19
N TYR A 862 -15.08 -16.73 9.77
CA TYR A 862 -16.08 -16.76 8.71
C TYR A 862 -15.50 -17.27 7.39
N HIS A 863 -14.31 -16.82 7.05
CA HIS A 863 -13.59 -17.21 5.84
C HIS A 863 -13.27 -18.71 5.84
N TYR A 864 -12.68 -19.21 6.92
CA TYR A 864 -12.38 -20.63 7.09
C TYR A 864 -13.65 -21.49 6.96
N GLN A 865 -14.74 -21.09 7.63
CA GLN A 865 -16.03 -21.79 7.53
C GLN A 865 -16.57 -21.81 6.10
N TRP A 866 -16.53 -20.68 5.40
CA TRP A 866 -16.99 -20.58 4.02
C TRP A 866 -16.23 -21.55 3.11
N VAL A 867 -14.89 -21.60 3.19
CA VAL A 867 -14.08 -22.56 2.42
C VAL A 867 -14.44 -24.00 2.77
N LYS A 868 -14.52 -24.35 4.06
CA LYS A 868 -14.87 -25.71 4.51
C LYS A 868 -16.26 -26.15 4.05
N ASN A 869 -17.23 -25.23 4.07
CA ASN A 869 -18.58 -25.49 3.61
C ASN A 869 -18.63 -25.72 2.09
N ASN A 870 -17.86 -24.97 1.31
CA ASN A 870 -17.77 -25.19 -0.13
C ASN A 870 -17.12 -26.54 -0.47
N ILE A 871 -16.03 -26.91 0.22
CA ILE A 871 -15.42 -28.25 0.08
C ILE A 871 -16.46 -29.35 0.37
N ALA A 872 -17.19 -29.24 1.49
CA ALA A 872 -18.19 -30.23 1.88
C ALA A 872 -19.37 -30.29 0.88
N LYS A 873 -19.81 -29.15 0.36
CA LYS A 873 -20.86 -29.05 -0.65
C LYS A 873 -20.45 -29.75 -1.95
N VAL A 874 -19.25 -29.47 -2.45
CA VAL A 874 -18.71 -30.08 -3.68
C VAL A 874 -18.50 -31.58 -3.51
N ASP A 875 -17.93 -32.01 -2.38
CA ASP A 875 -17.72 -33.43 -2.08
C ASP A 875 -19.06 -34.18 -2.04
N LYS A 876 -20.06 -33.66 -1.32
CA LYS A 876 -21.40 -34.26 -1.25
C LYS A 876 -22.10 -34.30 -2.61
N ALA A 877 -22.11 -33.19 -3.35
CA ALA A 877 -22.83 -33.09 -4.62
C ALA A 877 -22.20 -33.94 -5.74
N SER A 878 -20.88 -34.15 -5.69
CA SER A 878 -20.15 -34.97 -6.67
C SER A 878 -20.02 -36.44 -6.29
N GLY A 879 -20.48 -36.83 -5.09
CA GLY A 879 -20.24 -38.16 -4.53
C GLY A 879 -18.75 -38.44 -4.27
N GLY A 880 -18.01 -37.41 -3.85
CA GLY A 880 -16.59 -37.46 -3.53
C GLY A 880 -15.64 -37.41 -4.72
N LYS A 881 -16.15 -37.15 -5.93
CA LYS A 881 -15.37 -37.20 -7.19
C LYS A 881 -14.64 -35.90 -7.53
N ILE A 882 -15.14 -34.75 -7.06
CA ILE A 882 -14.60 -33.44 -7.41
C ILE A 882 -13.93 -32.84 -6.18
N GLY A 883 -12.71 -32.31 -6.36
CA GLY A 883 -12.05 -31.48 -5.37
C GLY A 883 -12.41 -30.00 -5.55
N TYR A 884 -12.27 -29.21 -4.48
CA TYR A 884 -12.46 -27.77 -4.47
C TYR A 884 -11.29 -27.10 -3.77
N ILE A 885 -10.65 -26.13 -4.42
CA ILE A 885 -9.67 -25.26 -3.78
C ILE A 885 -10.12 -23.81 -3.90
N TYR A 886 -9.77 -23.00 -2.91
CA TYR A 886 -9.95 -21.55 -2.94
C TYR A 886 -8.59 -20.88 -2.84
N ILE A 887 -8.38 -19.81 -3.62
CA ILE A 887 -7.15 -19.05 -3.65
C ILE A 887 -7.48 -17.58 -3.28
N PRO A 888 -7.18 -17.11 -2.06
CA PRO A 888 -7.58 -15.78 -1.58
C PRO A 888 -6.85 -14.62 -2.25
N ASP A 889 -5.60 -14.83 -2.66
CA ASP A 889 -4.75 -13.85 -3.31
C ASP A 889 -3.70 -14.57 -4.16
N MET A 890 -2.84 -13.80 -4.84
CA MET A 890 -1.68 -14.33 -5.56
C MET A 890 -0.38 -13.97 -4.85
N GLY A 891 -0.39 -13.97 -3.52
CA GLY A 891 0.75 -13.77 -2.66
C GLY A 891 1.17 -15.04 -1.91
N VAL A 892 1.90 -14.86 -0.81
CA VAL A 892 2.34 -15.97 0.04
C VAL A 892 1.15 -16.70 0.68
N GLU A 893 0.09 -15.98 1.06
CA GLU A 893 -1.08 -16.60 1.66
C GLU A 893 -1.87 -17.45 0.66
N GLY A 894 -2.04 -16.95 -0.57
CA GLY A 894 -2.57 -17.72 -1.69
C GLY A 894 -1.79 -19.00 -1.96
N LEU A 895 -0.45 -18.95 -1.93
CA LEU A 895 0.39 -20.15 -2.05
C LEU A 895 0.18 -21.12 -0.88
N ASN A 896 0.04 -20.62 0.35
CA ASN A 896 -0.22 -21.45 1.52
C ASN A 896 -1.58 -22.15 1.40
N GLU A 897 -2.64 -21.44 1.05
CA GLU A 897 -3.99 -22.00 0.88
C GLU A 897 -4.07 -22.98 -0.30
N PHE A 898 -3.42 -22.64 -1.42
CA PHE A 898 -3.24 -23.56 -2.54
C PHE A 898 -2.57 -24.85 -2.07
N ALA A 899 -1.44 -24.78 -1.36
CA ALA A 899 -0.77 -25.98 -0.85
C ALA A 899 -1.59 -26.72 0.23
N LYS A 900 -2.35 -26.00 1.06
CA LYS A 900 -3.21 -26.57 2.10
C LYS A 900 -4.33 -27.41 1.50
N TYR A 901 -4.95 -26.95 0.41
CA TYR A 901 -6.15 -27.59 -0.15
C TYR A 901 -5.91 -28.40 -1.43
N PHE A 902 -4.89 -28.10 -2.23
CA PHE A 902 -4.62 -28.82 -3.49
C PHE A 902 -4.09 -30.24 -3.24
N TYR A 903 -3.01 -30.39 -2.48
CA TYR A 903 -2.35 -31.70 -2.31
C TYR A 903 -3.24 -32.75 -1.65
N PRO A 904 -4.08 -32.44 -0.64
CA PRO A 904 -5.01 -33.41 -0.06
C PRO A 904 -6.14 -33.87 -0.99
N GLN A 905 -6.31 -33.24 -2.17
CA GLN A 905 -7.42 -33.50 -3.09
C GLN A 905 -6.96 -34.13 -4.42
N LEU A 906 -5.72 -34.60 -4.48
CA LEU A 906 -5.16 -35.24 -5.67
C LEU A 906 -5.74 -36.63 -5.98
N ASP A 907 -6.49 -37.22 -5.04
CA ASP A 907 -7.25 -38.45 -5.22
C ASP A 907 -8.59 -38.23 -5.97
N LYS A 908 -9.04 -36.98 -6.08
CA LYS A 908 -10.26 -36.60 -6.78
C LYS A 908 -10.11 -36.74 -8.30
N GLU A 909 -11.22 -36.96 -9.00
CA GLU A 909 -11.25 -37.16 -10.45
C GLU A 909 -11.32 -35.87 -11.26
N GLY A 910 -11.76 -34.77 -10.66
CA GLY A 910 -11.83 -33.42 -11.23
C GLY A 910 -11.60 -32.35 -10.16
N LEU A 911 -11.44 -31.09 -10.57
CA LEU A 911 -11.09 -29.99 -9.65
C LEU A 911 -11.84 -28.70 -9.99
N ILE A 912 -12.41 -28.06 -8.98
CA ILE A 912 -12.90 -26.68 -9.04
C ILE A 912 -11.85 -25.79 -8.38
N ILE A 913 -11.39 -24.77 -9.10
CA ILE A 913 -10.47 -23.75 -8.60
C ILE A 913 -11.27 -22.46 -8.42
N ASP A 914 -11.45 -22.03 -7.19
CA ASP A 914 -12.21 -20.83 -6.87
C ASP A 914 -11.26 -19.63 -6.67
N ASP A 915 -11.27 -18.73 -7.66
CA ASP A 915 -10.50 -17.49 -7.72
C ASP A 915 -11.38 -16.26 -7.45
N ARG A 916 -12.64 -16.46 -7.04
CA ARG A 916 -13.56 -15.36 -6.69
C ARG A 916 -12.97 -14.56 -5.53
N ALA A 917 -13.03 -13.23 -5.62
CA ALA A 917 -12.47 -12.34 -4.61
C ALA A 917 -10.95 -12.47 -4.37
N ASN A 918 -10.20 -13.01 -5.33
CA ASN A 918 -8.74 -13.04 -5.29
C ASN A 918 -8.13 -11.63 -5.24
N GLY A 919 -7.31 -11.35 -4.23
CA GLY A 919 -6.71 -10.03 -3.98
C GLY A 919 -5.54 -9.62 -4.89
N GLY A 920 -5.04 -10.52 -5.75
CA GLY A 920 -3.89 -10.29 -6.61
C GLY A 920 -2.54 -10.53 -5.94
N GLY A 921 -1.44 -10.20 -6.64
CA GLY A 921 -0.08 -10.51 -6.22
C GLY A 921 0.84 -10.75 -7.41
N ASN A 922 1.59 -11.85 -7.43
CA ASN A 922 2.54 -12.17 -8.50
C ASN A 922 2.85 -13.68 -8.66
N VAL A 923 2.15 -14.58 -7.97
CA VAL A 923 2.46 -16.02 -7.96
C VAL A 923 1.59 -16.82 -8.93
N SER A 924 0.68 -16.19 -9.69
CA SER A 924 -0.17 -16.89 -10.65
C SER A 924 0.59 -17.76 -11.65
N PRO A 925 1.80 -17.39 -12.16
CA PRO A 925 2.54 -18.26 -13.07
C PRO A 925 2.97 -19.58 -12.41
N MET A 926 3.31 -19.56 -11.12
CA MET A 926 3.72 -20.75 -10.37
C MET A 926 2.54 -21.73 -10.19
N ILE A 927 1.35 -21.19 -9.93
CA ILE A 927 0.12 -21.98 -9.78
C ILE A 927 -0.34 -22.52 -11.15
N LEU A 928 -0.29 -21.70 -12.20
CA LEU A 928 -0.62 -22.13 -13.56
C LEU A 928 0.32 -23.23 -14.05
N GLU A 929 1.64 -23.09 -13.83
CA GLU A 929 2.61 -24.15 -14.13
C GLU A 929 2.23 -25.45 -13.41
N ARG A 930 1.82 -25.37 -12.14
CA ARG A 930 1.38 -26.55 -11.36
C ARG A 930 0.18 -27.24 -12.00
N LEU A 931 -0.84 -26.46 -12.35
CA LEU A 931 -2.11 -26.96 -12.88
C LEU A 931 -1.97 -27.49 -14.32
N ALA A 932 -0.98 -27.00 -15.07
CA ALA A 932 -0.69 -27.38 -16.45
C ALA A 932 0.15 -28.66 -16.60
N ARG A 933 0.67 -29.24 -15.51
CA ARG A 933 1.50 -30.46 -15.59
C ARG A 933 0.71 -31.63 -16.15
N GLU A 934 1.30 -32.33 -17.11
CA GLU A 934 0.79 -33.59 -17.64
C GLU A 934 1.71 -34.76 -17.26
N PRO A 935 1.17 -35.90 -16.82
CA PRO A 935 1.99 -37.06 -16.52
C PRO A 935 2.44 -37.75 -17.80
N TYR A 936 3.75 -37.91 -17.97
CA TYR A 936 4.33 -38.62 -19.13
C TYR A 936 4.76 -40.06 -18.79
N ARG A 937 4.75 -40.43 -17.50
CA ARG A 937 5.12 -41.78 -17.03
C ARG A 937 4.37 -42.14 -15.75
N MET A 938 4.02 -43.42 -15.59
CA MET A 938 3.45 -44.00 -14.37
C MET A 938 4.52 -44.76 -13.56
N THR A 939 4.36 -44.84 -12.24
CA THR A 939 5.21 -45.63 -11.33
C THR A 939 4.38 -46.64 -10.54
N MET A 940 5.01 -47.76 -10.16
CA MET A 940 4.42 -48.80 -9.30
C MET A 940 5.42 -49.17 -8.21
N ARG A 941 4.93 -49.65 -7.06
CA ARG A 941 5.77 -50.19 -5.98
C ARG A 941 5.33 -51.61 -5.63
N ARG A 942 6.28 -52.52 -5.42
CA ARG A 942 6.00 -53.89 -4.96
C ARG A 942 5.17 -53.84 -3.66
N GLY A 943 4.06 -54.56 -3.63
CA GLY A 943 3.16 -54.61 -2.46
C GLY A 943 2.27 -53.37 -2.28
N SER A 944 2.22 -52.46 -3.25
CA SER A 944 1.31 -51.30 -3.25
C SER A 944 0.32 -51.40 -4.40
N THR A 945 -0.92 -50.98 -4.15
CA THR A 945 -1.95 -50.78 -5.19
C THR A 945 -1.93 -49.36 -5.77
N HIS A 946 -1.08 -48.49 -5.24
CA HIS A 946 -0.95 -47.11 -5.71
C HIS A 946 -0.08 -47.04 -6.97
N ASN A 947 -0.64 -46.49 -8.05
CA ASN A 947 0.09 -46.11 -9.25
C ASN A 947 0.37 -44.61 -9.20
N GLY A 948 1.65 -44.25 -9.06
CA GLY A 948 2.07 -42.85 -9.05
C GLY A 948 2.25 -42.28 -10.46
N THR A 949 2.25 -40.96 -10.57
CA THR A 949 2.54 -40.22 -11.80
C THR A 949 3.97 -39.64 -11.78
N VAL A 950 4.50 -39.31 -12.96
CA VAL A 950 5.71 -38.49 -13.13
C VAL A 950 5.40 -37.38 -14.13
N PRO A 951 5.48 -36.08 -13.73
CA PRO A 951 5.76 -35.60 -12.37
C PRO A 951 4.76 -36.11 -11.31
N ASN A 952 5.16 -36.15 -10.04
CA ASN A 952 4.25 -36.53 -8.95
C ASN A 952 3.25 -35.39 -8.66
N ALA A 953 2.20 -35.69 -7.90
CA ALA A 953 1.22 -34.71 -7.43
C ALA A 953 0.54 -33.87 -8.55
N VAL A 954 0.06 -34.56 -9.59
CA VAL A 954 -0.60 -33.97 -10.76
C VAL A 954 -2.10 -34.27 -10.75
N GLN A 955 -2.93 -33.27 -11.11
CA GLN A 955 -4.36 -33.46 -11.34
C GLN A 955 -4.67 -33.49 -12.86
N VAL A 956 -4.95 -34.68 -13.39
CA VAL A 956 -5.28 -34.94 -14.81
C VAL A 956 -6.76 -34.85 -15.17
N GLY A 957 -7.63 -34.64 -14.20
CA GLY A 957 -9.06 -34.49 -14.37
C GLY A 957 -9.49 -33.19 -15.07
N PRO A 958 -10.76 -33.12 -15.49
CA PRO A 958 -11.43 -31.88 -15.84
C PRO A 958 -11.29 -30.82 -14.74
N LYS A 959 -11.14 -29.57 -15.16
CA LYS A 959 -11.00 -28.42 -14.25
C LYS A 959 -11.92 -27.30 -14.70
N VAL A 960 -12.41 -26.53 -13.73
CA VAL A 960 -13.08 -25.25 -13.99
C VAL A 960 -12.56 -24.21 -13.01
N CYS A 961 -12.56 -22.95 -13.42
CA CYS A 961 -12.17 -21.83 -12.58
C CYS A 961 -13.39 -20.92 -12.33
N LEU A 962 -13.70 -20.66 -11.06
CA LEU A 962 -14.71 -19.69 -10.66
C LEU A 962 -14.07 -18.31 -10.55
N ILE A 963 -14.70 -17.30 -11.17
CA ILE A 963 -14.25 -15.90 -11.17
C ILE A 963 -15.39 -14.95 -10.83
N ASN A 964 -15.08 -13.80 -10.26
CA ASN A 964 -16.07 -12.73 -10.10
C ASN A 964 -15.45 -11.33 -10.17
N LYS A 965 -16.31 -10.32 -10.08
CA LYS A 965 -15.94 -8.89 -10.00
C LYS A 965 -14.87 -8.52 -8.98
N TYR A 966 -14.61 -9.38 -8.00
CA TYR A 966 -13.60 -9.16 -6.95
C TYR A 966 -12.27 -9.88 -7.21
N SER A 967 -12.16 -10.74 -8.23
CA SER A 967 -10.88 -11.31 -8.70
C SER A 967 -10.05 -10.19 -9.34
N ALA A 968 -8.88 -9.87 -8.78
CA ALA A 968 -8.17 -8.62 -9.08
C ALA A 968 -6.66 -8.79 -9.31
N SER A 969 -6.11 -7.98 -10.21
CA SER A 969 -4.68 -7.87 -10.50
C SER A 969 -4.07 -9.16 -11.03
N ASP A 970 -3.17 -9.81 -10.31
CA ASP A 970 -2.69 -11.14 -10.71
C ASP A 970 -3.81 -12.21 -10.61
N GLY A 971 -4.90 -11.91 -9.88
CA GLY A 971 -6.18 -12.64 -9.96
C GLY A 971 -7.02 -12.30 -11.20
N ASP A 972 -6.64 -11.30 -12.01
CA ASP A 972 -7.12 -11.17 -13.39
C ASP A 972 -6.22 -11.99 -14.34
N LEU A 973 -4.90 -11.98 -14.13
CA LEU A 973 -3.93 -12.71 -14.95
C LEU A 973 -4.04 -14.22 -14.80
N PHE A 974 -4.40 -14.73 -13.61
CA PHE A 974 -4.63 -16.15 -13.38
C PHE A 974 -5.74 -16.74 -14.26
N PRO A 975 -6.99 -16.23 -14.26
CA PRO A 975 -8.02 -16.77 -15.13
C PRO A 975 -7.75 -16.52 -16.62
N TRP A 976 -7.08 -15.41 -16.98
CA TRP A 976 -6.61 -15.20 -18.34
C TRP A 976 -5.63 -16.32 -18.77
N GLY A 977 -4.63 -16.61 -17.94
CA GLY A 977 -3.64 -17.66 -18.17
C GLY A 977 -4.25 -19.06 -18.14
N PHE A 978 -5.24 -19.30 -17.28
CA PHE A 978 -5.99 -20.56 -17.20
C PHE A 978 -6.70 -20.88 -18.53
N ARG A 979 -7.31 -19.85 -19.15
CA ARG A 979 -7.90 -19.95 -20.49
C ARG A 979 -6.82 -20.13 -21.57
N ALA A 980 -5.76 -19.32 -21.54
CA ALA A 980 -4.69 -19.37 -22.54
C ALA A 980 -3.99 -20.74 -22.58
N LEU A 981 -3.79 -21.37 -21.42
CA LEU A 981 -3.23 -22.72 -21.27
C LEU A 981 -4.25 -23.84 -21.48
N LYS A 982 -5.51 -23.51 -21.79
CA LYS A 982 -6.60 -24.46 -22.05
C LYS A 982 -6.85 -25.43 -20.89
N LEU A 983 -6.72 -24.95 -19.65
CA LEU A 983 -6.86 -25.78 -18.46
C LEU A 983 -8.31 -26.15 -18.14
N GLY A 984 -9.26 -25.34 -18.60
CA GLY A 984 -10.69 -25.55 -18.36
C GLY A 984 -11.51 -24.29 -18.68
N LYS A 985 -12.78 -24.31 -18.29
CA LYS A 985 -13.70 -23.17 -18.46
C LYS A 985 -13.67 -22.20 -17.27
N LEU A 986 -13.86 -20.92 -17.58
CA LEU A 986 -14.13 -19.86 -16.61
C LEU A 986 -15.65 -19.72 -16.39
N ILE A 987 -16.10 -19.67 -15.14
CA ILE A 987 -17.51 -19.58 -14.77
C ILE A 987 -17.70 -18.46 -13.74
N GLY A 988 -18.70 -17.61 -13.91
CA GLY A 988 -19.03 -16.56 -12.93
C GLY A 988 -19.29 -15.22 -13.59
N THR A 989 -18.63 -14.16 -13.13
CA THR A 989 -18.76 -12.78 -13.66
C THR A 989 -17.42 -12.20 -14.04
N ARG A 990 -17.42 -11.17 -14.89
CA ARG A 990 -16.24 -10.42 -15.31
C ARG A 990 -15.37 -10.02 -14.11
N THR A 991 -14.06 -10.18 -14.24
CA THR A 991 -13.09 -9.83 -13.17
C THR A 991 -12.81 -8.32 -13.07
N TRP A 992 -12.02 -7.89 -12.09
CA TRP A 992 -11.78 -6.47 -11.77
C TRP A 992 -11.11 -5.69 -12.92
N GLY A 993 -10.18 -6.29 -13.66
CA GLY A 993 -9.62 -5.70 -14.87
C GLY A 993 -8.52 -4.66 -14.64
N GLY A 994 -7.67 -4.83 -13.63
CA GLY A 994 -6.54 -3.92 -13.40
C GLY A 994 -5.22 -4.66 -13.35
N ILE A 995 -4.43 -4.66 -14.43
CA ILE A 995 -3.20 -5.46 -14.58
C ILE A 995 -1.93 -4.64 -14.77
N VAL A 996 -2.02 -3.31 -14.86
CA VAL A 996 -0.82 -2.47 -14.87
C VAL A 996 -0.21 -2.48 -13.47
N GLY A 997 0.93 -3.15 -13.29
CA GLY A 997 1.63 -3.30 -12.03
C GLY A 997 2.18 -1.98 -11.49
N ILE A 998 2.36 -1.92 -10.16
CA ILE A 998 2.77 -0.71 -9.44
C ILE A 998 4.23 -0.70 -9.05
N THR A 999 4.81 0.50 -9.05
CA THR A 999 6.01 0.81 -8.28
C THR A 999 5.69 1.93 -7.28
N ALA A 1000 6.24 1.85 -6.07
CA ALA A 1000 6.10 2.91 -5.08
C ALA A 1000 6.96 4.13 -5.46
N SER A 1001 6.47 5.34 -5.18
CA SER A 1001 7.34 6.51 -5.12
C SER A 1001 8.28 6.42 -3.91
N LEU A 1002 9.32 7.27 -3.87
CA LEU A 1002 9.90 7.58 -2.56
C LEU A 1002 8.82 8.25 -1.70
N PRO A 1003 8.82 8.03 -0.37
CA PRO A 1003 7.94 8.77 0.52
C PRO A 1003 8.24 10.26 0.44
N PHE A 1004 7.20 11.08 0.27
CA PHE A 1004 7.25 12.53 0.25
C PHE A 1004 7.51 13.08 1.67
N ILE A 1005 7.60 14.41 1.79
CA ILE A 1005 8.03 15.08 3.03
C ILE A 1005 7.22 14.67 4.26
N ASP A 1006 5.89 14.55 4.16
CA ASP A 1006 5.01 14.10 5.25
C ASP A 1006 4.85 12.58 5.38
N GLY A 1007 5.58 11.81 4.57
CA GLY A 1007 5.49 10.35 4.49
C GLY A 1007 4.44 9.80 3.53
N THR A 1008 3.71 10.65 2.81
CA THR A 1008 2.86 10.24 1.68
C THR A 1008 3.65 9.44 0.66
N ASP A 1009 3.06 8.40 0.08
CA ASP A 1009 3.58 7.80 -1.14
C ASP A 1009 2.45 7.60 -2.14
N VAL A 1010 2.82 7.55 -3.42
CA VAL A 1010 1.91 7.17 -4.48
C VAL A 1010 2.35 5.84 -5.10
N ARG A 1011 1.36 5.06 -5.54
CA ARG A 1011 1.58 3.86 -6.35
C ARG A 1011 1.37 4.24 -7.80
N VAL A 1012 2.46 4.24 -8.55
CA VAL A 1012 2.47 4.62 -9.97
C VAL A 1012 2.35 3.35 -10.81
N PRO A 1013 1.37 3.26 -11.72
CA PRO A 1013 1.29 2.17 -12.69
C PRO A 1013 2.50 2.24 -13.64
N PHE A 1014 3.42 1.29 -13.50
CA PHE A 1014 4.79 1.40 -14.05
C PHE A 1014 5.10 0.35 -15.13
N PHE A 1015 4.46 -0.82 -15.08
CA PHE A 1015 4.71 -1.92 -16.03
C PHE A 1015 3.43 -2.73 -16.24
N THR A 1016 3.32 -3.49 -17.33
CA THR A 1016 2.14 -4.32 -17.60
C THR A 1016 2.46 -5.52 -18.51
N SER A 1017 1.49 -6.39 -18.71
CA SER A 1017 1.54 -7.54 -19.61
C SER A 1017 0.78 -7.26 -20.92
N TYR A 1018 1.22 -7.87 -22.01
CA TYR A 1018 0.54 -7.90 -23.30
C TYR A 1018 0.51 -9.35 -23.81
N ASP A 1019 -0.37 -9.65 -24.77
CA ASP A 1019 -0.55 -11.03 -25.24
C ASP A 1019 0.57 -11.47 -26.20
N MET A 1020 0.61 -12.77 -26.52
CA MET A 1020 1.61 -13.34 -27.45
C MET A 1020 1.49 -12.80 -28.90
N ASN A 1021 0.44 -12.06 -29.23
CA ASN A 1021 0.24 -11.42 -30.53
C ASN A 1021 0.60 -9.91 -30.49
N GLY A 1022 0.98 -9.37 -29.33
CA GLY A 1022 1.32 -7.95 -29.14
C GLY A 1022 0.12 -7.05 -28.84
N ASN A 1023 -1.04 -7.58 -28.48
CA ASN A 1023 -2.21 -6.79 -28.09
C ASN A 1023 -2.22 -6.49 -26.59
N TRP A 1024 -2.75 -5.32 -26.23
CA TRP A 1024 -3.08 -5.01 -24.84
C TRP A 1024 -4.14 -5.96 -24.30
N MET A 1025 -4.05 -6.27 -23.01
CA MET A 1025 -4.89 -7.24 -22.34
C MET A 1025 -5.58 -6.61 -21.13
N VAL A 1026 -6.86 -6.93 -20.91
CA VAL A 1026 -7.58 -6.92 -19.61
C VAL A 1026 -7.72 -5.57 -18.87
N GLU A 1027 -6.78 -4.63 -18.99
CA GLU A 1027 -6.79 -3.34 -18.29
C GLU A 1027 -8.05 -2.54 -18.61
N ASN A 1028 -8.72 -2.08 -17.56
CA ASN A 1028 -10.04 -1.44 -17.58
C ASN A 1028 -11.19 -2.28 -18.16
N GLU A 1029 -10.97 -3.56 -18.47
CA GLU A 1029 -11.99 -4.44 -19.03
C GLU A 1029 -12.29 -5.64 -18.13
N GLY A 1030 -11.28 -6.35 -17.63
CA GLY A 1030 -11.44 -7.62 -16.94
C GLY A 1030 -11.41 -8.83 -17.87
N VAL A 1031 -11.50 -10.02 -17.28
CA VAL A 1031 -11.62 -11.30 -17.97
C VAL A 1031 -13.07 -11.73 -17.92
N GLU A 1032 -13.70 -11.80 -19.08
CA GLU A 1032 -15.07 -12.34 -19.20
C GLU A 1032 -15.08 -13.86 -18.95
N PRO A 1033 -16.11 -14.43 -18.30
CA PRO A 1033 -16.27 -15.87 -18.12
C PRO A 1033 -16.68 -16.55 -19.44
N ASP A 1034 -16.41 -17.86 -19.57
CA ASP A 1034 -16.97 -18.67 -20.67
C ASP A 1034 -18.46 -18.99 -20.42
N ILE A 1035 -18.86 -19.02 -19.14
CA ILE A 1035 -20.25 -19.21 -18.70
C ILE A 1035 -20.58 -18.10 -17.70
N LEU A 1036 -21.32 -17.08 -18.17
CA LEU A 1036 -21.80 -15.98 -17.34
C LEU A 1036 -22.89 -16.45 -16.40
N ILE A 1037 -22.64 -16.33 -15.09
CA ILE A 1037 -23.60 -16.52 -14.00
C ILE A 1037 -23.32 -15.46 -12.95
N ASP A 1038 -24.23 -14.51 -12.79
CA ASP A 1038 -24.27 -13.61 -11.64
C ASP A 1038 -25.23 -14.21 -10.62
N ASN A 1039 -24.76 -14.47 -9.39
CA ASN A 1039 -25.59 -15.06 -8.35
C ASN A 1039 -26.77 -14.11 -8.05
N ASP A 1040 -27.99 -14.64 -7.99
CA ASP A 1040 -29.12 -13.88 -7.47
C ASP A 1040 -28.85 -13.53 -5.99
N PRO A 1041 -28.80 -12.24 -5.62
CA PRO A 1041 -28.51 -11.81 -4.24
C PRO A 1041 -29.43 -12.43 -3.18
N VAL A 1042 -30.72 -12.62 -3.47
CA VAL A 1042 -31.65 -13.20 -2.50
C VAL A 1042 -31.38 -14.70 -2.34
N LYS A 1043 -31.10 -15.41 -3.43
CA LYS A 1043 -30.74 -16.83 -3.36
C LYS A 1043 -29.40 -17.04 -2.64
N GLU A 1044 -28.40 -16.23 -2.96
CA GLU A 1044 -27.07 -16.28 -2.34
C GLU A 1044 -27.15 -16.03 -0.83
N TRP A 1045 -27.94 -15.02 -0.40
CA TRP A 1045 -28.19 -14.78 1.03
C TRP A 1045 -28.79 -16.00 1.73
N ASN A 1046 -29.66 -16.74 1.05
CA ASN A 1046 -30.29 -17.96 1.57
C ASN A 1046 -29.41 -19.22 1.42
N GLY A 1047 -28.15 -19.08 1.00
CA GLY A 1047 -27.15 -20.15 0.93
C GLY A 1047 -27.04 -20.87 -0.42
N GLU A 1048 -27.72 -20.38 -1.46
CA GLU A 1048 -27.63 -20.93 -2.81
C GLU A 1048 -26.58 -20.18 -3.64
N ASP A 1049 -25.40 -20.80 -3.79
CA ASP A 1049 -24.34 -20.36 -4.70
C ASP A 1049 -24.54 -20.98 -6.10
N GLU A 1050 -25.14 -20.23 -7.03
CA GLU A 1050 -25.46 -20.66 -8.39
C GLU A 1050 -24.20 -20.89 -9.24
N GLN A 1051 -23.17 -20.05 -9.07
CA GLN A 1051 -21.87 -20.22 -9.72
C GLN A 1051 -21.20 -21.55 -9.33
N LEU A 1052 -21.13 -21.86 -8.04
CA LEU A 1052 -20.55 -23.12 -7.56
C LEU A 1052 -21.37 -24.34 -8.01
N ASN A 1053 -22.71 -24.24 -8.01
CA ASN A 1053 -23.58 -25.29 -8.52
C ASN A 1053 -23.28 -25.58 -9.99
N ARG A 1054 -23.16 -24.54 -10.83
CA ARG A 1054 -22.82 -24.69 -12.24
C ARG A 1054 -21.43 -25.31 -12.45
N ALA A 1055 -20.44 -24.93 -11.64
CA ALA A 1055 -19.11 -25.52 -11.71
C ALA A 1055 -19.14 -27.03 -11.42
N ILE A 1056 -19.90 -27.47 -10.42
CA ILE A 1056 -20.09 -28.89 -10.12
C ILE A 1056 -20.71 -29.61 -11.34
N GLU A 1057 -21.77 -29.04 -11.92
CA GLU A 1057 -22.42 -29.61 -13.11
C GLU A 1057 -21.48 -29.76 -14.30
N GLU A 1058 -20.67 -28.73 -14.58
CA GLU A 1058 -19.79 -28.73 -15.75
C GLU A 1058 -18.65 -29.74 -15.58
N VAL A 1059 -18.03 -29.81 -14.40
CA VAL A 1059 -17.01 -30.85 -14.12
C VAL A 1059 -17.63 -32.24 -14.18
N MET A 1060 -18.82 -32.46 -13.59
CA MET A 1060 -19.52 -33.75 -13.67
C MET A 1060 -19.87 -34.15 -15.10
N LYS A 1061 -20.19 -33.19 -15.96
CA LYS A 1061 -20.44 -33.41 -17.38
C LYS A 1061 -19.17 -33.83 -18.11
N GLU A 1062 -18.05 -33.13 -17.89
CA GLU A 1062 -16.77 -33.46 -18.51
C GLU A 1062 -16.19 -34.80 -18.02
N LEU A 1063 -16.43 -35.15 -16.75
CA LEU A 1063 -16.03 -36.44 -16.17
C LEU A 1063 -16.61 -37.65 -16.90
N LYS A 1064 -17.78 -37.54 -17.54
CA LYS A 1064 -18.38 -38.63 -18.34
C LYS A 1064 -17.49 -39.06 -19.51
N ASN A 1065 -16.63 -38.16 -19.99
CA ASN A 1065 -15.72 -38.40 -21.12
C ASN A 1065 -14.26 -38.60 -20.66
N ARG A 1066 -13.99 -38.57 -19.35
CA ARG A 1066 -12.64 -38.71 -18.80
C ARG A 1066 -12.12 -40.14 -19.02
N LYS A 1067 -10.92 -40.25 -19.59
CA LYS A 1067 -10.18 -41.52 -19.63
C LYS A 1067 -9.37 -41.66 -18.33
N PRO A 1068 -9.53 -42.76 -17.55
CA PRO A 1068 -8.71 -42.98 -16.38
C PRO A 1068 -7.25 -43.20 -16.77
N LEU A 1069 -6.33 -42.89 -15.85
CA LEU A 1069 -4.92 -43.19 -16.05
C LEU A 1069 -4.70 -44.70 -16.23
N PRO A 1070 -3.67 -45.11 -17.01
CA PRO A 1070 -3.33 -46.52 -17.17
C PRO A 1070 -3.05 -47.20 -15.83
N LYS A 1071 -3.55 -48.42 -15.68
CA LYS A 1071 -3.23 -49.29 -14.54
C LYS A 1071 -1.84 -49.91 -14.70
N THR A 1072 -1.34 -50.52 -13.64
CA THR A 1072 -0.14 -51.36 -13.66
C THR A 1072 -0.28 -52.44 -14.75
N PRO A 1073 0.70 -52.60 -15.66
CA PRO A 1073 0.69 -53.66 -16.65
C PRO A 1073 0.67 -55.05 -15.98
N ALA A 1074 0.22 -56.07 -16.73
CA ALA A 1074 0.33 -57.45 -16.29
C ALA A 1074 1.81 -57.82 -15.99
N PRO A 1075 2.07 -58.73 -15.02
CA PRO A 1075 3.42 -59.19 -14.73
C PRO A 1075 4.14 -59.72 -15.97
N ARG A 1076 5.42 -59.35 -16.14
CA ARG A 1076 6.25 -59.89 -17.22
C ARG A 1076 6.56 -61.36 -16.94
N VAL A 1077 6.29 -62.24 -17.91
CA VAL A 1077 6.64 -63.66 -17.88
C VAL A 1077 7.62 -63.91 -19.03
N TRP A 1078 8.90 -64.11 -18.70
CA TRP A 1078 9.99 -64.25 -19.69
C TRP A 1078 10.33 -65.71 -20.02
N ASN A 1079 9.80 -66.66 -19.25
CA ASN A 1079 10.11 -68.08 -19.29
C ASN A 1079 9.00 -68.93 -19.93
N LYS A 1080 8.37 -68.41 -21.00
CA LYS A 1080 7.49 -69.17 -21.86
C LYS A 1080 8.20 -69.55 -23.15
#